data_AF-A0A3P7FKP6-F1
#
_entry.id   AF-A0A3P7FKP6-F1
#
_cell.length_a   1.000
_cell.length_b   1.000
_cell.length_c   1.000
_cell.angle_alpha   90.00
_cell.angle_beta   90.00
_cell.angle_gamma   90.00
#
_symmetry.space_group_name_H-M   'P 1'
#
loop_
_entity.id
_entity.type
_entity.pdbx_description
1 polymer ?
#
loop_
_entity_poly.entity_id
_entity_poly.type
_entity_poly.pdbx_seq_one_letter_code
_entity_poly.pdbx_strand_id
1 'polypeptide(L)'
;MIQYGRLSVVGVIRYSSFPDTAAIAGTSNAVNSSSSLQEGQCKNKNTKVVSRLTERHRLIAEGRLPPVTYEWEKELWAKRERFGTYGLASGVKPEELWPSVEEIQEEEAIGWYVKYSDALKNVEDAKESEHANTLTRLKEVAALENKYPEMLREFLESRKEVVPVKSKQELEAEQQAKDMLDYYGYEISPSDPRFPILFEKMTEAKKKVSGSQINGERGTIVEETYIAKERKREETREKRFLILLLYVLALNIYVYFKQEYLMMSNASDFAVQKQHQQYSIVEYIGYNGGGTCGYCHKEEANPTNIGVMGYHLSCEHFNQLLDRGCNRSGKYLYKPMIANTCCPQYTIRLDVNSFRLSRAQKKVLRRMNDFLQKDVRPNERQKITEYNVVKKKTERSTISSNSQVKRVQDNEEKIPLELRKKGRKKKVLRQERAFQKMRDKGINIMEAQRIRREKEESRRRTLNSFIITYSPETFKHKLEVRLVDVNSSQFYETFQESFKLYEKYQTTVHHNASCNRNGYRVFLADSPLFSDEKGGSKSMALGSYHQQYYLDGRLIAVGVVDVLPRCLSAKYLYYDPDYEFLTLGTYTALREIAFTQELAKERPQLHYYYMGFYIHSCQKMRYKKCFRPSDLLCDRSFTWVPLEKCLEMMERYGERIEAFAPDAPVAENCPIESVRCLYKMNILSYQILLNLPDFKETETFMEEYARIVGPVAREMLLYRN
;
A
#
# COMPACT_ATOMS: atom_id res chain seq x y z
N MET A 1 30.55 -1.05 12.88
CA MET A 1 30.89 -1.03 14.32
C MET A 1 29.72 -0.45 15.09
N ILE A 2 28.76 -1.26 15.52
CA ILE A 2 27.65 -0.81 16.40
C ILE A 2 27.59 -1.84 17.52
N GLN A 3 28.39 -1.60 18.56
CA GLN A 3 28.35 -2.36 19.81
C GLN A 3 27.45 -1.62 20.81
N TYR A 4 26.74 -2.41 21.59
CA TYR A 4 25.68 -2.02 22.54
C TYR A 4 26.20 -1.11 23.66
N GLY A 5 25.92 0.19 23.59
CA GLY A 5 26.10 1.13 24.70
C GLY A 5 24.88 1.12 25.61
N ARG A 6 25.05 0.64 26.85
CA ARG A 6 24.04 0.71 27.92
C ARG A 6 23.87 2.18 28.34
N LEU A 7 22.68 2.74 28.13
CA LEU A 7 22.29 4.05 28.65
C LEU A 7 22.28 4.04 30.18
N SER A 8 23.23 4.72 30.82
CA SER A 8 23.14 5.06 32.24
C SER A 8 22.05 6.12 32.41
N VAL A 9 21.00 5.76 33.15
CA VAL A 9 19.88 6.64 33.44
C VAL A 9 20.30 7.57 34.57
N VAL A 10 20.88 8.72 34.23
CA VAL A 10 21.01 9.85 35.16
C VAL A 10 19.61 10.44 35.35
N GLY A 11 18.94 9.99 36.40
CA GLY A 11 17.58 10.37 36.74
C GLY A 11 17.46 11.87 37.00
N VAL A 12 16.70 12.55 36.15
CA VAL A 12 16.27 13.94 36.34
C VAL A 12 15.41 14.02 37.60
N ILE A 13 15.98 14.63 38.63
CA ILE A 13 15.36 14.89 39.94
C ILE A 13 14.14 15.80 39.73
N ARG A 14 12.93 15.22 39.72
CA ARG A 14 11.68 15.99 39.74
C ARG A 14 11.34 16.32 41.19
N TYR A 15 11.52 17.59 41.55
CA TYR A 15 10.94 18.18 42.76
C TYR A 15 9.41 18.16 42.66
N SER A 16 8.76 17.19 43.30
CA SER A 16 7.34 17.29 43.64
C SER A 16 7.24 17.70 45.11
N SER A 17 6.85 18.95 45.31
CA SER A 17 6.47 19.55 46.60
C SER A 17 5.38 18.72 47.27
N PHE A 18 5.72 18.01 48.34
CA PHE A 18 4.73 17.48 49.27
C PHE A 18 4.34 18.60 50.26
N PRO A 19 3.04 18.80 50.56
CA PRO A 19 2.61 19.81 51.51
C PRO A 19 3.03 19.44 52.94
N ASP A 20 3.48 20.45 53.68
CA ASP A 20 3.78 20.43 55.11
C ASP A 20 2.63 19.83 55.93
N THR A 21 2.73 18.56 56.31
CA THR A 21 1.96 18.04 57.44
C THR A 21 2.80 18.17 58.69
N ALA A 22 2.54 19.27 59.38
CA ALA A 22 3.04 19.60 60.69
C ALA A 22 2.84 18.46 61.70
N ALA A 23 3.91 18.19 62.45
CA ALA A 23 3.96 17.89 63.87
C ALA A 23 2.76 17.12 64.47
N ILE A 24 2.89 15.80 64.57
CA ILE A 24 2.33 15.05 65.71
C ILE A 24 3.50 14.33 66.39
N ALA A 25 4.19 15.07 67.25
CA ALA A 25 5.09 14.53 68.25
C ALA A 25 4.23 13.92 69.37
N GLY A 26 3.89 12.64 69.25
CA GLY A 26 3.30 11.84 70.31
C GLY A 26 4.33 10.84 70.81
N THR A 27 5.02 11.21 71.88
CA THR A 27 5.91 10.34 72.65
C THR A 27 5.10 9.32 73.46
N SER A 28 5.81 8.27 73.88
CA SER A 28 5.49 7.30 74.94
C SER A 28 4.93 5.93 74.52
N ASN A 29 5.83 4.97 74.66
CA ASN A 29 5.64 3.55 74.89
C ASN A 29 4.46 3.26 75.84
N ALA A 30 3.47 2.51 75.38
CA ALA A 30 2.53 1.82 76.26
C ALA A 30 2.21 0.42 75.71
N VAL A 31 2.94 -0.54 76.27
CA VAL A 31 2.48 -1.85 76.73
C VAL A 31 1.44 -2.60 75.86
N ASN A 32 1.94 -3.70 75.28
CA ASN A 32 1.18 -4.88 74.85
C ASN A 32 0.02 -5.20 75.80
N SER A 33 -1.20 -4.86 75.41
CA SER A 33 -2.41 -5.43 76.01
C SER A 33 -3.05 -6.34 74.97
N SER A 34 -2.85 -7.64 75.21
CA SER A 34 -3.55 -8.75 74.57
C SER A 34 -5.06 -8.61 74.84
N SER A 35 -5.78 -7.87 74.00
CA SER A 35 -7.24 -7.93 74.00
C SER A 35 -7.68 -8.95 72.95
N SER A 36 -8.13 -10.08 73.48
CA SER A 36 -8.88 -11.14 72.83
C SER A 36 -10.11 -10.60 72.12
N LEU A 37 -9.97 -10.20 70.86
CA LEU A 37 -11.11 -9.90 69.99
C LEU A 37 -11.65 -11.22 69.44
N GLN A 38 -12.83 -11.56 69.95
CA GLN A 38 -13.61 -12.75 69.65
C GLN A 38 -13.77 -12.96 68.13
N GLU A 39 -13.41 -14.16 67.70
CA GLU A 39 -13.57 -14.67 66.34
C GLU A 39 -15.06 -14.75 65.97
N GLY A 40 -15.59 -13.67 65.39
CA GLY A 40 -16.84 -13.70 64.66
C GLY A 40 -16.71 -14.57 63.42
N GLN A 41 -17.22 -15.81 63.52
CA GLN A 41 -17.25 -16.83 62.47
C GLN A 41 -18.04 -16.37 61.23
N CYS A 42 -17.48 -15.54 60.36
CA CYS A 42 -18.01 -15.36 59.02
C CYS A 42 -17.37 -16.39 58.09
N LYS A 43 -18.05 -17.53 57.95
CA LYS A 43 -17.73 -18.63 57.02
C LYS A 43 -17.91 -18.17 55.57
N ASN A 44 -17.09 -17.24 55.10
CA ASN A 44 -16.86 -17.09 53.67
C ASN A 44 -15.58 -17.82 53.32
N LYS A 45 -15.74 -18.92 52.57
CA LYS A 45 -14.66 -19.63 51.89
C LYS A 45 -14.05 -18.70 50.83
N ASN A 46 -13.38 -17.65 51.29
CA ASN A 46 -12.47 -16.89 50.45
C ASN A 46 -11.29 -17.82 50.25
N THR A 47 -11.27 -18.45 49.08
CA THR A 47 -10.10 -19.06 48.49
C THR A 47 -8.99 -18.03 48.59
N LYS A 48 -8.17 -18.10 49.65
CA LYS A 48 -6.94 -17.30 49.75
C LYS A 48 -6.18 -17.68 48.50
N VAL A 49 -6.13 -16.79 47.52
CA VAL A 49 -5.18 -16.90 46.42
C VAL A 49 -3.82 -16.79 47.11
N VAL A 50 -3.28 -17.93 47.52
CA VAL A 50 -1.93 -18.02 48.07
C VAL A 50 -1.05 -17.65 46.89
N SER A 51 -0.62 -16.39 46.82
CA SER A 51 0.33 -16.00 45.80
C SER A 51 1.56 -16.88 46.02
N ARG A 52 1.97 -17.60 44.99
CA ARG A 52 3.23 -18.37 45.00
C ARG A 52 4.46 -17.45 44.99
N LEU A 53 4.25 -16.14 45.10
CA LEU A 53 5.28 -15.13 45.15
C LEU A 53 6.00 -15.26 46.50
N THR A 54 7.32 -15.32 46.43
CA THR A 54 8.16 -15.17 47.62
C THR A 54 7.86 -13.83 48.30
N GLU A 55 8.13 -13.74 49.60
CA GLU A 55 7.86 -12.54 50.40
C GLU A 55 8.38 -11.26 49.72
N ARG A 56 9.61 -11.31 49.19
CA ARG A 56 10.23 -10.23 48.41
C ARG A 56 9.38 -9.77 47.22
N HIS A 57 8.94 -10.69 46.37
CA HIS A 57 8.13 -10.34 45.20
C HIS A 57 6.73 -9.86 45.58
N ARG A 58 6.20 -10.34 46.70
CA ARG A 58 4.93 -9.86 47.25
C ARG A 58 5.04 -8.40 47.68
N LEU A 59 6.11 -8.04 48.38
CA LEU A 59 6.41 -6.65 48.77
C LEU A 59 6.59 -5.74 47.54
N ILE A 60 7.36 -6.18 46.54
CA ILE A 60 7.55 -5.42 45.29
C ILE A 60 6.21 -5.21 44.58
N ALA A 61 5.36 -6.23 44.49
CA ALA A 61 4.05 -6.13 43.86
C ALA A 61 3.09 -5.21 44.62
N GLU A 62 3.25 -5.10 45.94
CA GLU A 62 2.52 -4.16 46.81
C GLU A 62 3.12 -2.74 46.79
N GLY A 63 4.19 -2.49 46.04
CA GLY A 63 4.91 -1.21 46.01
C GLY A 63 5.68 -0.92 47.30
N ARG A 64 5.93 -1.94 48.12
CA ARG A 64 6.66 -1.83 49.39
C ARG A 64 8.14 -2.12 49.18
N LEU A 65 8.97 -1.52 50.03
CA LEU A 65 10.41 -1.70 50.02
C LEU A 65 10.77 -3.17 50.34
N PRO A 66 11.31 -3.95 49.40
CA PRO A 66 11.76 -5.31 49.68
C PRO A 66 13.03 -5.29 50.55
N PRO A 67 13.21 -6.16 51.55
CA PRO A 67 14.45 -6.21 52.34
C PRO A 67 15.67 -6.52 51.44
N VAL A 68 16.84 -5.98 51.78
CA VAL A 68 18.12 -6.31 51.13
C VAL A 68 18.51 -7.72 51.58
N THR A 69 18.53 -8.66 50.65
CA THR A 69 18.72 -10.09 50.93
C THR A 69 19.93 -10.67 50.21
N TYR A 70 20.31 -10.12 49.06
CA TYR A 70 21.43 -10.62 48.27
C TYR A 70 22.60 -9.63 48.30
N GLU A 71 23.83 -10.14 48.20
CA GLU A 71 25.04 -9.30 48.25
C GLU A 71 25.11 -8.29 47.11
N TRP A 72 24.67 -8.66 45.90
CA TRP A 72 24.63 -7.75 44.75
C TRP A 72 23.72 -6.54 44.98
N GLU A 73 22.72 -6.62 45.88
CA GLU A 73 21.85 -5.48 46.22
C GLU A 73 22.58 -4.39 47.02
N LYS A 74 23.79 -4.69 47.53
CA LYS A 74 24.66 -3.72 48.20
C LYS A 74 25.59 -2.99 47.22
N GLU A 75 25.68 -3.44 45.98
CA GLU A 75 26.48 -2.79 44.93
C GLU A 75 25.91 -1.41 44.58
N LEU A 76 26.79 -0.50 44.12
CA LEU A 76 26.47 0.91 43.89
C LEU A 76 25.32 1.10 42.88
N TRP A 77 25.31 0.33 41.80
CA TRP A 77 24.26 0.42 40.78
C TRP A 77 22.88 0.00 41.34
N ALA A 78 22.84 -1.05 42.18
CA ALA A 78 21.60 -1.52 42.80
C ALA A 78 21.09 -0.51 43.84
N LYS A 79 21.99 0.15 44.58
CA LYS A 79 21.66 1.28 45.45
C LYS A 79 21.07 2.46 44.66
N ARG A 80 21.67 2.82 43.51
CA ARG A 80 21.18 3.88 42.60
C ARG A 80 19.76 3.55 42.11
N GLU A 81 19.50 2.32 41.66
CA GLU A 81 18.17 1.87 41.21
C GLU A 81 17.14 1.88 42.35
N ARG A 82 17.55 1.42 43.54
CA ARG A 82 16.69 1.38 44.74
C ARG A 82 16.33 2.78 45.23
N PHE A 83 17.27 3.71 45.24
CA PHE A 83 17.00 5.11 45.56
C PHE A 83 16.13 5.77 44.48
N GLY A 84 16.38 5.48 43.20
CA GLY A 84 15.52 5.96 42.11
C GLY A 84 14.07 5.48 42.21
N THR A 85 13.86 4.28 42.77
CA THR A 85 12.52 3.68 42.93
C THR A 85 11.79 4.14 44.20
N TYR A 86 12.49 4.20 45.35
CA TYR A 86 11.88 4.43 46.66
C TYR A 86 12.28 5.75 47.33
N GLY A 87 13.17 6.54 46.71
CA GLY A 87 13.70 7.79 47.26
C GLY A 87 14.37 7.60 48.63
N LEU A 88 14.19 8.57 49.53
CA LEU A 88 14.73 8.54 50.89
C LEU A 88 14.23 7.35 51.74
N ALA A 89 13.06 6.79 51.42
CA ALA A 89 12.53 5.61 52.11
C ALA A 89 13.38 4.35 51.88
N SER A 90 14.25 4.35 50.86
CA SER A 90 15.20 3.25 50.60
C SER A 90 16.24 3.06 51.71
N GLY A 91 16.48 4.09 52.53
CA GLY A 91 17.58 4.14 53.51
C GLY A 91 18.96 4.39 52.90
N VAL A 92 19.06 4.57 51.59
CA VAL A 92 20.32 4.88 50.90
C VAL A 92 20.58 6.38 50.97
N LYS A 93 21.77 6.77 51.45
CA LYS A 93 22.17 8.17 51.51
C LYS A 93 22.48 8.71 50.11
N PRO A 94 21.94 9.88 49.70
CA PRO A 94 22.25 10.48 48.40
C PRO A 94 23.75 10.70 48.17
N GLU A 95 24.50 10.99 49.23
CA GLU A 95 25.96 11.16 49.22
C GLU A 95 26.69 9.94 48.65
N GLU A 96 26.20 8.72 48.90
CA GLU A 96 26.81 7.47 48.41
C GLU A 96 26.55 7.22 46.91
N LEU A 97 25.60 7.93 46.30
CA LEU A 97 25.13 7.66 44.93
C LEU A 97 25.83 8.49 43.87
N TRP A 98 26.45 9.61 44.29
CA TRP A 98 27.18 10.49 43.39
C TRP A 98 28.38 9.77 42.78
N PRO A 99 28.70 10.01 41.50
CA PRO A 99 29.90 9.48 40.89
C PRO A 99 31.14 9.92 41.66
N SER A 100 32.14 9.02 41.77
CA SER A 100 33.43 9.41 42.31
C SER A 100 34.16 10.35 41.35
N VAL A 101 35.16 11.06 41.85
CA VAL A 101 36.01 11.91 40.99
C VAL A 101 36.70 11.07 39.91
N GLU A 102 37.07 9.82 40.22
CA GLU A 102 37.63 8.92 39.19
C GLU A 102 36.57 8.50 38.16
N GLU A 103 35.32 8.21 38.57
CA GLU A 103 34.23 7.88 37.63
C GLU A 103 33.97 9.05 36.67
N ILE A 104 33.96 10.30 37.16
CA ILE A 104 33.79 11.50 36.33
C ILE A 104 34.97 11.66 35.36
N GLN A 105 36.20 11.47 35.84
CA GLN A 105 37.39 11.54 34.99
C GLN A 105 37.41 10.45 33.92
N GLU A 106 36.96 9.23 34.22
CA GLU A 106 36.77 8.18 33.23
C GLU A 106 35.69 8.57 32.21
N GLU A 107 34.53 9.07 32.64
CA GLU A 107 33.48 9.54 31.72
C GLU A 107 33.96 10.68 30.81
N GLU A 108 34.72 11.63 31.34
CA GLU A 108 35.36 12.71 30.57
C GLU A 108 36.44 12.17 29.61
N ALA A 109 37.22 11.17 30.04
CA ALA A 109 38.26 10.53 29.20
C ALA A 109 37.68 9.69 28.06
N ILE A 110 36.48 9.13 28.22
CA ILE A 110 35.77 8.44 27.13
C ILE A 110 35.32 9.47 26.06
N GLY A 111 35.22 10.76 26.41
CA GLY A 111 34.94 11.83 25.45
C GLY A 111 33.52 11.80 24.89
N TRP A 112 32.56 11.21 25.63
CA TRP A 112 31.16 11.13 25.19
C TRP A 112 30.46 12.49 25.17
N TYR A 113 30.90 13.41 26.03
CA TYR A 113 30.33 14.74 26.14
C TYR A 113 31.22 15.76 25.41
N VAL A 114 30.72 16.24 24.29
CA VAL A 114 31.31 17.37 23.56
C VAL A 114 30.59 18.63 24.02
N LYS A 115 31.33 19.72 24.27
CA LYS A 115 30.68 21.02 24.56
C LYS A 115 29.77 21.38 23.40
N TYR A 116 28.60 21.92 23.71
CA TYR A 116 27.60 22.29 22.71
C TYR A 116 28.17 23.18 21.59
N SER A 117 29.07 24.12 21.93
CA SER A 117 29.79 24.96 20.97
C SER A 117 30.64 24.15 19.98
N ASP A 118 31.34 23.14 20.47
CA ASP A 118 32.26 22.32 19.68
C ASP A 118 31.47 21.35 18.80
N ALA A 119 30.34 20.84 19.31
CA ALA A 119 29.40 20.03 18.54
C ALA A 119 28.81 20.82 17.36
N LEU A 120 28.41 22.08 17.58
CA LEU A 120 27.94 22.96 16.49
C LEU A 120 29.03 23.22 15.46
N LYS A 121 30.27 23.47 15.92
CA LYS A 121 31.41 23.67 15.02
C LYS A 121 31.70 22.43 14.18
N ASN A 122 31.72 21.25 14.78
CA ASN A 122 31.91 19.98 14.07
C ASN A 122 30.83 19.73 13.01
N VAL A 123 29.59 20.15 13.27
CA VAL A 123 28.50 20.04 12.29
C VAL A 123 28.72 20.98 11.10
N GLU A 124 29.18 22.21 11.35
CA GLU A 124 29.46 23.16 10.27
C GLU A 124 30.68 22.74 9.44
N ASP A 125 31.77 22.32 10.09
CA ASP A 125 32.97 21.76 9.44
C ASP A 125 32.62 20.53 8.58
N ALA A 126 31.70 19.67 9.05
CA ALA A 126 31.23 18.51 8.29
C ALA A 126 30.43 18.90 7.04
N LYS A 127 29.58 19.93 7.12
CA LYS A 127 28.83 20.45 5.96
C LYS A 127 29.77 21.05 4.92
N GLU A 128 30.77 21.83 5.36
CA GLU A 128 31.76 22.41 4.46
C GLU A 128 32.59 21.32 3.76
N SER A 129 33.00 20.28 4.50
CA SER A 129 33.68 19.11 3.93
C SER A 129 32.82 18.36 2.93
N GLU A 130 31.54 18.12 3.22
CA GLU A 130 30.59 17.49 2.30
C GLU A 130 30.37 18.32 1.04
N HIS A 131 30.26 19.64 1.18
CA HIS A 131 30.14 20.55 0.05
C HIS A 131 31.40 20.52 -0.84
N ALA A 132 32.59 20.54 -0.24
CA ALA A 132 33.86 20.45 -0.96
C ALA A 132 34.02 19.10 -1.70
N ASN A 133 33.63 17.99 -1.05
CA ASN A 133 33.62 16.66 -1.67
C ASN A 133 32.65 16.60 -2.85
N THR A 134 31.46 17.18 -2.70
CA THR A 134 30.45 17.26 -3.76
C THR A 134 30.96 18.06 -4.96
N LEU A 135 31.59 19.21 -4.72
CA LEU A 135 32.17 20.04 -5.77
C LEU A 135 33.31 19.32 -6.50
N THR A 136 34.13 18.57 -5.77
CA THR A 136 35.21 17.74 -6.34
C THR A 136 34.63 16.64 -7.22
N ARG A 137 33.58 15.95 -6.74
CA ARG A 137 32.89 14.91 -7.49
C ARG A 137 32.26 15.45 -8.79
N LEU A 138 31.66 16.64 -8.75
CA LEU A 138 31.11 17.28 -9.94
C LEU A 138 32.20 17.58 -10.99
N LYS A 139 33.40 17.99 -10.58
CA LYS A 139 34.54 18.18 -11.49
C LYS A 139 35.00 16.87 -12.14
N GLU A 140 35.06 15.79 -11.37
CA GLU A 140 35.39 14.46 -11.90
C GLU A 140 34.36 13.96 -12.92
N VAL A 141 33.07 14.13 -12.61
CA VAL A 141 31.98 13.75 -13.53
C VAL A 141 32.06 14.54 -14.82
N ALA A 142 32.26 15.86 -14.75
CA ALA A 142 32.46 16.70 -15.94
C ALA A 142 33.69 16.27 -16.77
N ALA A 143 34.78 15.86 -16.12
CA ALA A 143 35.96 15.34 -16.81
C ALA A 143 35.70 13.98 -17.50
N LEU A 144 34.88 13.11 -16.90
CA LEU A 144 34.46 11.84 -17.49
C LEU A 144 33.51 12.04 -18.67
N GLU A 145 32.57 12.97 -18.57
CA GLU A 145 31.66 13.33 -19.67
C GLU A 145 32.41 13.83 -20.89
N ASN A 146 33.45 14.65 -20.71
CA ASN A 146 34.30 15.11 -21.81
C ASN A 146 35.08 13.98 -22.51
N LYS A 147 35.42 12.90 -21.78
CA LYS A 147 36.12 11.72 -22.34
C LYS A 147 35.18 10.68 -22.95
N TYR A 148 33.90 10.73 -22.63
CA TYR A 148 32.93 9.72 -23.05
C TYR A 148 32.84 9.53 -24.58
N PRO A 149 32.86 10.59 -25.43
CA PRO A 149 32.80 10.41 -26.89
C PRO A 149 34.01 9.67 -27.47
N GLU A 150 35.19 9.86 -26.87
CA GLU A 150 36.41 9.15 -27.26
C GLU A 150 36.33 7.67 -26.87
N MET A 151 35.99 7.37 -25.62
CA MET A 151 35.82 5.99 -25.17
C MET A 151 34.76 5.23 -25.98
N LEU A 152 33.65 5.90 -26.32
CA LEU A 152 32.62 5.30 -27.16
C LEU A 152 33.14 4.97 -28.57
N ARG A 153 33.96 5.84 -29.15
CA ARG A 153 34.60 5.58 -30.46
C ARG A 153 35.53 4.38 -30.40
N GLU A 154 36.42 4.33 -29.42
CA GLU A 154 37.34 3.19 -29.23
C GLU A 154 36.57 1.88 -29.02
N PHE A 155 35.50 1.92 -28.23
CA PHE A 155 34.63 0.78 -28.00
C PHE A 155 33.96 0.29 -29.29
N LEU A 156 33.40 1.20 -30.10
CA LEU A 156 32.76 0.85 -31.38
C LEU A 156 33.78 0.31 -32.39
N GLU A 157 34.99 0.88 -32.44
CA GLU A 157 36.05 0.40 -33.32
C GLU A 157 36.50 -1.02 -32.92
N SER A 158 36.60 -1.31 -31.62
CA SER A 158 36.92 -2.65 -31.12
C SER A 158 35.88 -3.72 -31.49
N ARG A 159 34.64 -3.31 -31.78
CA ARG A 159 33.53 -4.18 -32.16
C ARG A 159 33.36 -4.39 -33.66
N LYS A 160 34.12 -3.69 -34.51
CA LYS A 160 34.11 -3.97 -35.95
C LYS A 160 34.80 -5.30 -36.21
N GLU A 161 34.01 -6.37 -36.19
CA GLU A 161 34.42 -7.66 -36.75
C GLU A 161 34.80 -7.47 -38.23
N VAL A 162 35.96 -8.02 -38.63
CA VAL A 162 36.46 -7.95 -39.99
C VAL A 162 35.59 -8.85 -40.88
N VAL A 163 34.55 -8.27 -41.49
CA VAL A 163 33.72 -8.97 -42.48
C VAL A 163 34.58 -9.23 -43.72
N PRO A 164 34.70 -10.49 -44.20
CA PRO A 164 35.47 -10.77 -45.40
C PRO A 164 34.88 -10.03 -46.60
N VAL A 165 35.75 -9.33 -47.33
CA VAL A 165 35.40 -8.58 -48.54
C VAL A 165 34.98 -9.58 -49.62
N LYS A 166 33.69 -9.61 -49.95
CA LYS A 166 33.15 -10.36 -51.10
C LYS A 166 33.84 -9.90 -52.38
N SER A 167 34.18 -10.85 -53.24
CA SER A 167 34.81 -10.57 -54.53
C SER A 167 33.86 -9.81 -55.47
N LYS A 168 34.42 -9.12 -56.47
CA LYS A 168 33.62 -8.41 -57.49
C LYS A 168 32.64 -9.35 -58.21
N GLN A 169 33.04 -10.60 -58.45
CA GLN A 169 32.20 -11.61 -59.10
C GLN A 169 31.01 -12.03 -58.23
N GLU A 170 31.20 -12.17 -56.92
CA GLU A 170 30.10 -12.50 -56.00
C GLU A 170 29.08 -11.36 -55.92
N LEU A 171 29.56 -10.11 -55.90
CA LEU A 171 28.69 -8.93 -55.88
C LEU A 171 27.84 -8.85 -57.16
N GLU A 172 28.46 -9.08 -58.33
CA GLU A 172 27.77 -9.11 -59.62
C GLU A 172 26.72 -10.23 -59.69
N ALA A 173 27.03 -11.43 -59.18
CA ALA A 173 26.08 -12.55 -59.14
C ALA A 173 24.89 -12.26 -58.21
N GLU A 174 25.13 -11.63 -57.06
CA GLU A 174 24.08 -11.22 -56.12
C GLU A 174 23.18 -10.13 -56.73
N GLN A 175 23.77 -9.21 -57.49
CA GLN A 175 23.04 -8.18 -58.23
C GLN A 175 22.16 -8.77 -59.34
N GLN A 176 22.70 -9.73 -60.10
CA GLN A 176 21.95 -10.44 -61.15
C GLN A 176 20.78 -11.24 -60.58
N ALA A 177 20.99 -11.94 -59.45
CA ALA A 177 19.92 -12.67 -58.77
C ALA A 177 18.81 -11.73 -58.29
N LYS A 178 19.18 -10.54 -57.79
CA LYS A 178 18.22 -9.52 -57.37
C LYS A 178 17.41 -8.95 -58.53
N ASP A 179 18.06 -8.64 -59.65
CA ASP A 179 17.38 -8.17 -60.86
C ASP A 179 16.40 -9.20 -61.42
N MET A 180 16.76 -10.48 -61.34
CA MET A 180 15.88 -11.58 -61.73
C MET A 180 14.68 -11.73 -60.80
N LEU A 181 14.88 -11.58 -59.48
CA LEU A 181 13.81 -11.61 -58.50
C LEU A 181 12.80 -10.48 -58.75
N ASP A 182 13.27 -9.26 -59.01
CA ASP A 182 12.43 -8.11 -59.32
C ASP A 182 11.63 -8.30 -60.62
N TYR A 183 12.21 -8.95 -61.63
CA TYR A 183 11.53 -9.15 -62.92
C TYR A 183 10.54 -10.32 -62.93
N TYR A 184 10.90 -11.45 -62.32
CA TYR A 184 10.08 -12.67 -62.34
C TYR A 184 9.17 -12.84 -61.11
N GLY A 185 9.47 -12.14 -60.01
CA GLY A 185 8.70 -12.19 -58.77
C GLY A 185 8.92 -13.45 -57.93
N TYR A 186 9.86 -14.33 -58.30
CA TYR A 186 10.25 -15.49 -57.52
C TYR A 186 11.77 -15.70 -57.58
N GLU A 187 12.31 -16.28 -56.51
CA GLU A 187 13.75 -16.49 -56.35
C GLU A 187 14.23 -17.63 -57.27
N ILE A 188 15.20 -17.32 -58.12
CA ILE A 188 15.84 -18.27 -59.03
C ILE A 188 17.30 -18.35 -58.61
N SER A 189 17.72 -19.51 -58.12
CA SER A 189 19.11 -19.72 -57.73
C SER A 189 20.04 -19.54 -58.93
N PRO A 190 21.21 -18.87 -58.79
CA PRO A 190 22.23 -18.80 -59.83
C PRO A 190 22.74 -20.17 -60.31
N SER A 191 22.57 -21.22 -59.50
CA SER A 191 22.92 -22.60 -59.86
C SER A 191 21.82 -23.32 -60.65
N ASP A 192 20.65 -22.71 -60.83
CA ASP A 192 19.54 -23.29 -61.60
C ASP A 192 19.91 -23.29 -63.11
N PRO A 193 19.80 -24.44 -63.82
CA PRO A 193 20.06 -24.50 -65.26
C PRO A 193 19.23 -23.54 -66.11
N ARG A 194 18.09 -23.06 -65.58
CA ARG A 194 17.20 -22.08 -66.22
C ARG A 194 17.69 -20.65 -66.07
N PHE A 195 18.58 -20.35 -65.13
CA PHE A 195 19.04 -18.98 -64.83
C PHE A 195 19.59 -18.25 -66.05
N PRO A 196 20.52 -18.83 -66.85
CA PRO A 196 21.06 -18.14 -68.03
C PRO A 196 19.98 -17.82 -69.07
N ILE A 197 19.07 -18.77 -69.31
CA ILE A 197 17.99 -18.64 -70.29
C ILE A 197 16.99 -17.56 -69.89
N LEU A 198 16.62 -17.51 -68.60
CA LEU A 198 15.69 -16.52 -68.07
C LEU A 198 16.34 -15.14 -67.96
N PHE A 199 17.60 -15.06 -67.56
CA PHE A 199 18.35 -13.81 -67.53
C PHE A 199 18.46 -13.20 -68.93
N GLU A 200 18.79 -14.02 -69.95
CA GLU A 200 18.84 -13.58 -71.35
C GLU A 200 17.48 -13.05 -71.81
N LYS A 201 16.38 -13.79 -71.57
CA LYS A 201 15.00 -13.33 -71.86
C LYS A 201 14.64 -12.02 -71.17
N MET A 202 15.02 -11.84 -69.91
CA MET A 202 14.82 -10.58 -69.18
C MET A 202 15.58 -9.44 -69.88
N THR A 203 16.84 -9.64 -70.24
CA THR A 203 17.66 -8.60 -70.89
C THR A 203 17.14 -8.27 -72.29
N GLU A 204 16.68 -9.24 -73.06
CA GLU A 204 16.02 -9.02 -74.36
C GLU A 204 14.72 -8.23 -74.22
N ALA A 205 13.89 -8.56 -73.22
CA ALA A 205 12.66 -7.83 -72.93
C ALA A 205 12.96 -6.38 -72.52
N LYS A 206 13.94 -6.17 -71.64
CA LYS A 206 14.41 -4.82 -71.27
C LYS A 206 14.95 -4.05 -72.48
N LYS A 207 15.72 -4.69 -73.37
CA LYS A 207 16.20 -4.08 -74.62
C LYS A 207 15.07 -3.73 -75.60
N LYS A 208 14.03 -4.56 -75.70
CA LYS A 208 12.84 -4.24 -76.54
C LYS A 208 12.08 -3.01 -76.02
N VAL A 209 12.09 -2.78 -74.71
CA VAL A 209 11.48 -1.58 -74.10
C VAL A 209 12.39 -0.35 -74.24
N SER A 210 13.72 -0.51 -74.22
CA SER A 210 14.67 0.61 -74.23
C SER A 210 15.23 0.96 -75.62
N GLY A 211 14.65 0.44 -76.71
CA GLY A 211 15.07 0.65 -78.09
C GLY A 211 14.84 2.07 -78.64
N SER A 212 15.34 3.10 -77.96
CA SER A 212 15.49 4.44 -78.52
C SER A 212 16.57 5.20 -77.73
N GLN A 213 17.65 5.58 -78.43
CA GLN A 213 18.81 6.42 -78.03
C GLN A 213 20.14 5.72 -77.67
N ILE A 214 20.88 5.39 -78.75
CA ILE A 214 22.22 5.88 -79.18
C ILE A 214 23.34 6.06 -78.13
N ASN A 215 24.37 5.23 -78.32
CA ASN A 215 25.85 5.39 -78.27
C ASN A 215 26.46 6.32 -77.19
N GLY A 216 27.35 5.89 -76.30
CA GLY A 216 28.26 4.74 -76.33
C GLY A 216 29.69 5.19 -76.68
N GLU A 217 30.66 4.84 -75.82
CA GLU A 217 32.13 4.87 -76.01
C GLU A 217 32.90 6.15 -75.59
N ARG A 218 33.29 6.20 -74.30
CA ARG A 218 34.58 6.71 -73.75
C ARG A 218 34.54 6.70 -72.21
N GLY A 219 34.53 5.50 -71.60
CA GLY A 219 34.29 5.35 -70.15
C GLY A 219 35.50 5.03 -69.27
N THR A 220 36.52 4.33 -69.77
CA THR A 220 37.41 3.57 -68.86
C THR A 220 38.52 4.36 -68.16
N ILE A 221 38.99 5.50 -68.72
CA ILE A 221 40.01 6.34 -68.04
C ILE A 221 39.36 7.42 -67.15
N VAL A 222 38.11 7.78 -67.45
CA VAL A 222 37.33 8.68 -66.60
C VAL A 222 36.91 7.95 -65.31
N GLU A 223 36.75 6.63 -65.35
CA GLU A 223 36.23 5.85 -64.22
C GLU A 223 37.16 5.85 -63.00
N GLU A 224 38.48 5.68 -63.16
CA GLU A 224 39.40 5.73 -62.00
C GLU A 224 39.49 7.13 -61.39
N THR A 225 39.53 8.18 -62.23
CA THR A 225 39.51 9.57 -61.74
C THR A 225 38.15 9.94 -61.13
N TYR A 226 37.06 9.32 -61.60
CA TYR A 226 35.72 9.45 -61.04
C TYR A 226 35.62 8.72 -59.69
N ILE A 227 36.11 7.49 -59.56
CA ILE A 227 36.13 6.73 -58.30
C ILE A 227 36.93 7.45 -57.22
N ALA A 228 38.11 8.00 -57.56
CA ALA A 228 38.90 8.79 -56.61
C ALA A 228 38.20 10.11 -56.21
N LYS A 229 37.52 10.78 -57.16
CA LYS A 229 36.67 11.94 -56.86
C LYS A 229 35.46 11.57 -56.02
N GLU A 230 34.84 10.42 -56.27
CA GLU A 230 33.69 9.93 -55.53
C GLU A 230 34.09 9.55 -54.11
N ARG A 231 35.22 8.87 -53.87
CA ARG A 231 35.72 8.64 -52.50
C ARG A 231 35.94 9.94 -51.72
N LYS A 232 36.57 10.94 -52.34
CA LYS A 232 36.74 12.27 -51.70
C LYS A 232 35.40 12.97 -51.47
N ARG A 233 34.45 12.83 -52.40
CA ARG A 233 33.08 13.36 -52.22
C ARG A 233 32.36 12.63 -51.11
N GLU A 234 32.53 11.33 -50.97
CA GLU A 234 31.91 10.47 -49.97
C GLU A 234 32.45 10.78 -48.57
N GLU A 235 33.77 10.90 -48.39
CA GLU A 235 34.37 11.42 -47.15
C GLU A 235 33.88 12.84 -46.82
N THR A 236 33.74 13.70 -47.84
CA THR A 236 33.18 15.05 -47.66
C THR A 236 31.69 14.99 -47.29
N ARG A 237 30.96 14.00 -47.80
CA ARG A 237 29.54 13.75 -47.52
C ARG A 237 29.37 13.22 -46.11
N GLU A 238 30.20 12.29 -45.67
CA GLU A 238 30.24 11.77 -44.30
C GLU A 238 30.62 12.87 -43.31
N LYS A 239 31.66 13.68 -43.59
CA LYS A 239 32.00 14.84 -42.77
C LYS A 239 30.86 15.85 -42.72
N ARG A 240 30.21 16.14 -43.85
CA ARG A 240 29.00 16.99 -43.87
C ARG A 240 27.85 16.38 -43.09
N PHE A 241 27.67 15.06 -43.16
CA PHE A 241 26.63 14.35 -42.42
C PHE A 241 26.89 14.39 -40.91
N LEU A 242 28.15 14.22 -40.48
CA LEU A 242 28.55 14.32 -39.09
C LEU A 242 28.38 15.75 -38.56
N ILE A 243 28.78 16.76 -39.35
CA ILE A 243 28.55 18.17 -39.03
C ILE A 243 27.05 18.45 -38.93
N LEU A 244 26.24 17.93 -39.85
CA LEU A 244 24.79 18.05 -39.82
C LEU A 244 24.21 17.36 -38.59
N LEU A 245 24.70 16.19 -38.21
CA LEU A 245 24.26 15.45 -37.02
C LEU A 245 24.59 16.20 -35.74
N LEU A 246 25.80 16.77 -35.64
CA LEU A 246 26.21 17.62 -34.53
C LEU A 246 25.39 18.92 -34.50
N TYR A 247 25.07 19.49 -35.65
CA TYR A 247 24.22 20.67 -35.75
C TYR A 247 22.77 20.36 -35.34
N VAL A 248 22.24 19.19 -35.70
CA VAL A 248 20.92 18.70 -35.26
C VAL A 248 20.91 18.40 -33.76
N LEU A 249 21.96 17.80 -33.21
CA LEU A 249 22.11 17.61 -31.76
C LEU A 249 22.21 18.94 -31.02
N ALA A 250 23.02 19.88 -31.51
CA ALA A 250 23.13 21.22 -30.94
C ALA A 250 21.81 21.99 -31.04
N LEU A 251 21.08 21.85 -32.16
CA LEU A 251 19.73 22.39 -32.31
C LEU A 251 18.75 21.72 -31.35
N ASN A 252 18.81 20.42 -31.13
CA ASN A 252 17.93 19.73 -30.18
C ASN A 252 18.23 20.15 -28.74
N ILE A 253 19.51 20.29 -28.36
CA ILE A 253 19.92 20.81 -27.06
C ILE A 253 19.47 22.27 -26.92
N TYR A 254 19.67 23.09 -27.96
CA TYR A 254 19.21 24.48 -27.97
C TYR A 254 17.69 24.58 -27.93
N VAL A 255 16.94 23.71 -28.61
CA VAL A 255 15.48 23.65 -28.57
C VAL A 255 15.01 23.21 -27.19
N TYR A 256 15.70 22.27 -26.55
CA TYR A 256 15.42 21.85 -25.18
C TYR A 256 15.68 22.99 -24.18
N PHE A 257 16.84 23.64 -24.23
CA PHE A 257 17.16 24.79 -23.38
C PHE A 257 16.31 26.01 -23.70
N LYS A 258 15.96 26.23 -24.97
CA LYS A 258 15.04 27.30 -25.36
C LYS A 258 13.64 26.95 -24.91
N GLN A 259 13.22 25.68 -24.89
CA GLN A 259 11.97 25.27 -24.25
C GLN A 259 12.04 25.55 -22.76
N GLU A 260 13.08 25.14 -22.03
CA GLU A 260 13.20 25.47 -20.59
C GLU A 260 13.28 26.98 -20.33
N TYR A 261 14.07 27.72 -21.10
CA TYR A 261 14.19 29.17 -20.96
C TYR A 261 12.88 29.87 -21.34
N LEU A 262 12.20 29.43 -22.41
CA LEU A 262 10.88 29.92 -22.77
C LEU A 262 9.83 29.48 -21.74
N MET A 263 10.02 28.35 -21.06
CA MET A 263 9.21 27.95 -19.91
C MET A 263 9.48 28.87 -18.71
N MET A 264 10.69 29.39 -18.53
CA MET A 264 11.00 30.38 -17.49
C MET A 264 10.57 31.81 -17.87
N SER A 265 10.70 32.20 -19.14
CA SER A 265 10.41 33.56 -19.61
C SER A 265 8.92 33.74 -19.96
N ASN A 266 8.27 32.76 -20.60
CA ASN A 266 6.83 32.80 -20.80
C ASN A 266 6.06 32.40 -19.53
N ALA A 267 6.75 31.90 -18.49
CA ALA A 267 6.17 31.81 -17.16
C ALA A 267 5.94 33.18 -16.50
N SER A 268 6.42 34.31 -17.05
CA SER A 268 5.98 35.61 -16.53
C SER A 268 4.65 36.05 -17.14
N ASP A 269 4.40 35.83 -18.44
CA ASP A 269 3.21 36.38 -19.12
C ASP A 269 2.08 35.38 -19.36
N PHE A 270 2.39 34.10 -19.68
CA PHE A 270 1.35 33.08 -19.87
C PHE A 270 0.84 32.49 -18.55
N ALA A 271 1.61 32.69 -17.48
CA ALA A 271 1.29 32.18 -16.17
C ALA A 271 0.19 33.02 -15.49
N VAL A 272 0.02 34.30 -15.81
CA VAL A 272 -0.91 35.16 -15.05
C VAL A 272 -2.40 34.77 -15.20
N GLN A 273 -2.82 34.04 -16.24
CA GLN A 273 -4.25 33.72 -16.43
C GLN A 273 -4.66 32.23 -16.45
N LYS A 274 -3.72 31.27 -16.54
CA LYS A 274 -4.04 29.83 -16.44
C LYS A 274 -3.28 29.07 -15.33
N GLN A 275 -2.59 29.79 -14.45
CA GLN A 275 -1.53 29.28 -13.56
C GLN A 275 -1.81 28.09 -12.64
N HIS A 276 -3.04 27.61 -12.45
CA HIS A 276 -3.25 26.54 -11.44
C HIS A 276 -4.32 25.52 -11.81
N GLN A 277 -4.71 25.39 -13.08
CA GLN A 277 -5.60 24.29 -13.45
C GLN A 277 -4.80 22.97 -13.48
N GLN A 278 -4.79 22.27 -12.35
CA GLN A 278 -4.29 20.91 -12.25
C GLN A 278 -5.25 19.96 -12.96
N TYR A 279 -4.70 19.10 -13.81
CA TYR A 279 -5.46 18.09 -14.53
C TYR A 279 -5.10 16.70 -14.02
N SER A 280 -6.09 15.82 -13.96
CA SER A 280 -5.79 14.41 -13.79
C SER A 280 -5.29 13.83 -15.11
N ILE A 281 -4.11 13.24 -15.12
CA ILE A 281 -3.44 12.64 -16.26
C ILE A 281 -3.30 11.15 -16.01
N VAL A 282 -3.88 10.36 -16.92
CA VAL A 282 -3.85 8.90 -16.87
C VAL A 282 -3.45 8.32 -18.21
N GLU A 283 -3.00 7.09 -18.21
CA GLU A 283 -2.73 6.29 -19.40
C GLU A 283 -3.43 4.95 -19.30
N TYR A 284 -4.08 4.54 -20.39
CA TYR A 284 -4.70 3.24 -20.47
C TYR A 284 -3.66 2.16 -20.68
N ILE A 285 -3.63 1.14 -19.81
CA ILE A 285 -2.67 0.03 -19.90
C ILE A 285 -3.28 -1.21 -20.54
N GLY A 286 -4.61 -1.37 -20.46
CA GLY A 286 -5.29 -2.52 -21.04
C GLY A 286 -5.56 -3.67 -20.08
N TYR A 287 -6.02 -4.77 -20.65
CA TYR A 287 -6.30 -5.99 -19.92
C TYR A 287 -5.00 -6.61 -19.43
N ASN A 288 -4.90 -6.77 -18.12
CA ASN A 288 -3.93 -7.62 -17.48
C ASN A 288 -4.63 -8.93 -17.08
N GLY A 289 -4.52 -9.91 -17.97
CA GLY A 289 -5.01 -11.27 -17.82
C GLY A 289 -3.87 -12.29 -17.83
N GLY A 290 -4.09 -13.43 -17.17
CA GLY A 290 -3.11 -14.52 -17.11
C GLY A 290 -2.21 -14.50 -15.88
N GLY A 291 -1.48 -15.59 -15.68
CA GLY A 291 -0.62 -15.81 -14.52
C GLY A 291 -1.34 -16.40 -13.30
N THR A 292 -0.60 -16.58 -12.21
CA THR A 292 -1.13 -17.21 -10.98
C THR A 292 -2.05 -16.27 -10.23
N CYS A 293 -3.28 -16.69 -9.94
CA CYS A 293 -4.17 -15.90 -9.08
C CYS A 293 -3.70 -15.92 -7.62
N GLY A 294 -3.42 -14.73 -7.06
CA GLY A 294 -3.02 -14.56 -5.66
C GLY A 294 -4.08 -14.91 -4.60
N TYR A 295 -5.28 -15.33 -5.02
CA TYR A 295 -6.37 -15.72 -4.12
C TYR A 295 -6.64 -17.22 -4.11
N CYS A 296 -6.80 -17.85 -5.28
CA CYS A 296 -7.09 -19.28 -5.36
C CYS A 296 -5.86 -20.15 -5.63
N HIS A 297 -4.77 -19.59 -6.19
CA HIS A 297 -3.54 -20.29 -6.53
C HIS A 297 -3.75 -21.56 -7.39
N LYS A 298 -4.85 -21.65 -8.14
CA LYS A 298 -5.11 -22.75 -9.07
C LYS A 298 -4.27 -22.58 -10.33
N GLU A 299 -3.89 -23.68 -10.96
CA GLU A 299 -3.13 -23.69 -12.21
C GLU A 299 -3.95 -23.09 -13.36
N GLU A 300 -5.24 -23.44 -13.46
CA GLU A 300 -6.19 -22.88 -14.44
C GLU A 300 -6.76 -21.51 -14.02
N ALA A 301 -6.12 -20.81 -13.07
CA ALA A 301 -6.63 -19.53 -12.62
C ALA A 301 -6.45 -18.44 -13.68
N ASN A 302 -7.53 -17.75 -14.02
CA ASN A 302 -7.49 -16.57 -14.87
C ASN A 302 -7.80 -15.32 -14.03
N PRO A 303 -6.83 -14.68 -13.35
CA PRO A 303 -7.06 -13.36 -12.79
C PRO A 303 -7.14 -12.35 -13.94
N THR A 304 -8.23 -11.60 -14.04
CA THR A 304 -8.43 -10.64 -15.13
C THR A 304 -8.84 -9.29 -14.58
N ASN A 305 -8.04 -8.27 -14.89
CA ASN A 305 -8.28 -6.89 -14.48
C ASN A 305 -7.99 -5.98 -15.68
N ILE A 306 -8.54 -4.77 -15.67
CA ILE A 306 -8.11 -3.71 -16.59
C ILE A 306 -7.31 -2.67 -15.81
N GLY A 307 -6.18 -2.26 -16.39
CA GLY A 307 -5.23 -1.33 -15.80
C GLY A 307 -5.29 0.08 -16.38
N VAL A 308 -5.11 1.06 -15.51
CA VAL A 308 -4.92 2.47 -15.86
C VAL A 308 -3.77 3.02 -15.01
N MET A 309 -2.75 3.60 -15.63
CA MET A 309 -1.67 4.26 -14.91
C MET A 309 -2.08 5.71 -14.61
N GLY A 310 -1.99 6.12 -13.35
CA GLY A 310 -2.19 7.50 -12.93
C GLY A 310 -0.85 8.20 -12.75
N TYR A 311 -0.58 9.25 -13.52
CA TYR A 311 0.62 10.07 -13.36
C TYR A 311 0.40 11.22 -12.38
N HIS A 312 -0.78 11.82 -12.46
CA HIS A 312 -1.27 12.87 -11.59
C HIS A 312 -2.79 12.71 -11.52
N LEU A 313 -3.39 12.58 -10.34
CA LEU A 313 -4.81 12.22 -10.22
C LEU A 313 -5.43 12.98 -9.05
N SER A 314 -6.55 13.64 -9.28
CA SER A 314 -7.23 14.38 -8.22
C SER A 314 -7.91 13.41 -7.25
N CYS A 315 -7.99 13.79 -5.98
CA CYS A 315 -8.68 12.99 -4.97
C CYS A 315 -10.16 12.80 -5.32
N GLU A 316 -10.81 13.82 -5.90
CA GLU A 316 -12.19 13.71 -6.38
C GLU A 316 -12.33 12.66 -7.49
N HIS A 317 -11.52 12.74 -8.55
CA HIS A 317 -11.59 11.79 -9.65
C HIS A 317 -11.28 10.36 -9.17
N PHE A 318 -10.31 10.17 -8.28
CA PHE A 318 -10.05 8.84 -7.73
C PHE A 318 -11.23 8.31 -6.91
N ASN A 319 -11.92 9.16 -6.13
CA ASN A 319 -13.13 8.74 -5.42
C ASN A 319 -14.23 8.29 -6.39
N GLN A 320 -14.40 8.98 -7.53
CA GLN A 320 -15.35 8.56 -8.56
C GLN A 320 -14.96 7.23 -9.22
N LEU A 321 -13.66 6.98 -9.42
CA LEU A 321 -13.16 5.70 -9.91
C LEU A 321 -13.40 4.56 -8.90
N LEU A 322 -13.21 4.81 -7.60
CA LEU A 322 -13.56 3.84 -6.54
C LEU A 322 -15.06 3.47 -6.60
N ASP A 323 -15.91 4.46 -6.86
CA ASP A 323 -17.35 4.29 -7.03
C ASP A 323 -17.74 3.50 -8.29
N ARG A 324 -16.79 3.27 -9.21
CA ARG A 324 -16.91 2.38 -10.38
C ARG A 324 -16.12 1.07 -10.24
N GLY A 325 -15.68 0.75 -9.02
CA GLY A 325 -15.04 -0.52 -8.70
C GLY A 325 -13.54 -0.57 -8.98
N CYS A 326 -12.92 0.56 -9.31
CA CYS A 326 -11.46 0.64 -9.37
C CYS A 326 -10.86 0.60 -7.97
N ASN A 327 -9.60 0.21 -7.90
CA ASN A 327 -8.73 0.37 -6.74
C ASN A 327 -7.32 0.71 -7.23
N ARG A 328 -6.34 0.93 -6.34
CA ARG A 328 -4.98 1.28 -6.78
C ARG A 328 -3.87 0.66 -5.93
N SER A 329 -2.74 0.46 -6.60
CA SER A 329 -1.46 0.02 -6.05
C SER A 329 -0.39 0.97 -6.55
N GLY A 330 -0.11 1.97 -5.71
CA GLY A 330 0.77 3.06 -6.07
C GLY A 330 0.11 3.95 -7.11
N LYS A 331 0.81 4.18 -8.22
CA LYS A 331 0.29 4.87 -9.41
C LYS A 331 -0.59 3.99 -10.30
N TYR A 332 -0.58 2.67 -10.12
CA TYR A 332 -1.36 1.75 -10.96
C TYR A 332 -2.78 1.57 -10.42
N LEU A 333 -3.77 2.03 -11.16
CA LEU A 333 -5.19 1.78 -10.90
C LEU A 333 -5.64 0.52 -11.63
N TYR A 334 -6.54 -0.24 -11.02
CA TYR A 334 -7.05 -1.46 -11.61
C TYR A 334 -8.50 -1.72 -11.24
N LYS A 335 -9.25 -2.26 -12.20
CA LYS A 335 -10.62 -2.74 -12.01
C LYS A 335 -10.70 -4.23 -12.36
N PRO A 336 -11.07 -5.10 -11.41
CA PRO A 336 -11.30 -6.52 -11.69
C PRO A 336 -12.47 -6.72 -12.66
N MET A 337 -12.35 -7.72 -13.54
CA MET A 337 -13.40 -8.08 -14.49
C MET A 337 -14.21 -9.24 -13.94
N ILE A 338 -15.38 -8.94 -13.37
CA ILE A 338 -16.20 -9.93 -12.65
C ILE A 338 -16.67 -11.07 -13.55
N ALA A 339 -16.89 -10.83 -14.85
CA ALA A 339 -17.23 -11.88 -15.81
C ALA A 339 -16.12 -12.94 -15.93
N ASN A 340 -14.85 -12.50 -16.02
CA ASN A 340 -13.75 -13.34 -16.51
C ASN A 340 -12.83 -13.84 -15.38
N THR A 341 -12.71 -13.07 -14.29
CA THR A 341 -11.74 -13.39 -13.23
C THR A 341 -12.12 -14.64 -12.46
N CYS A 342 -11.18 -15.54 -12.16
CA CYS A 342 -11.45 -16.76 -11.38
C CYS A 342 -11.98 -16.49 -9.95
N CYS A 343 -11.61 -15.36 -9.35
CA CYS A 343 -12.02 -14.96 -8.01
C CYS A 343 -12.69 -13.57 -8.06
N PRO A 344 -14.03 -13.49 -8.13
CA PRO A 344 -14.75 -12.22 -8.18
C PRO A 344 -14.39 -11.27 -7.02
N GLN A 345 -13.96 -10.07 -7.37
CA GLN A 345 -13.48 -9.04 -6.44
C GLN A 345 -14.48 -7.89 -6.38
N TYR A 346 -15.38 -7.94 -5.41
CA TYR A 346 -16.41 -6.92 -5.25
C TYR A 346 -15.94 -5.78 -4.37
N THR A 347 -15.99 -4.54 -4.83
CA THR A 347 -15.70 -3.40 -3.98
C THR A 347 -16.67 -3.36 -2.82
N ILE A 348 -16.13 -3.28 -1.60
CA ILE A 348 -16.90 -3.26 -0.36
C ILE A 348 -16.64 -1.96 0.40
N ARG A 349 -17.72 -1.33 0.84
CA ARG A 349 -17.67 -0.16 1.72
C ARG A 349 -18.64 -0.31 2.88
N LEU A 350 -18.49 0.56 3.86
CA LEU A 350 -19.49 0.76 4.92
C LEU A 350 -19.63 2.23 5.26
N ASP A 351 -20.81 2.63 5.70
CA ASP A 351 -21.03 3.92 6.35
C ASP A 351 -20.61 3.83 7.82
N VAL A 352 -19.65 4.66 8.21
CA VAL A 352 -19.09 4.67 9.57
C VAL A 352 -20.05 5.26 10.60
N ASN A 353 -21.04 6.05 10.18
CA ASN A 353 -22.08 6.58 11.06
C ASN A 353 -23.08 5.48 11.45
N SER A 354 -23.33 4.56 10.52
CA SER A 354 -24.20 3.39 10.73
C SER A 354 -23.48 2.18 11.32
N PHE A 355 -22.14 2.21 11.42
CA PHE A 355 -21.32 1.08 11.85
C PHE A 355 -21.61 0.62 13.28
N ARG A 356 -21.72 -0.71 13.47
CA ARG A 356 -21.97 -1.31 14.78
C ARG A 356 -20.96 -2.39 15.14
N LEU A 357 -20.37 -2.24 16.33
CA LEU A 357 -19.43 -3.21 16.88
C LEU A 357 -20.07 -4.58 17.18
N SER A 358 -19.57 -5.61 16.51
CA SER A 358 -19.85 -7.01 16.82
C SER A 358 -19.20 -7.48 18.12
N ARG A 359 -19.64 -8.64 18.64
CA ARG A 359 -19.03 -9.25 19.84
C ARG A 359 -17.56 -9.61 19.63
N ALA A 360 -17.19 -10.04 18.41
CA ALA A 360 -15.83 -10.40 18.05
C ALA A 360 -14.92 -9.15 18.00
N GLN A 361 -15.37 -8.08 17.35
CA GLN A 361 -14.62 -6.81 17.32
C GLN A 361 -14.42 -6.23 18.73
N LYS A 362 -15.44 -6.28 19.59
CA LYS A 362 -15.29 -5.89 21.00
C LYS A 362 -14.27 -6.75 21.76
N LYS A 363 -14.11 -8.03 21.38
CA LYS A 363 -13.09 -8.92 21.96
C LYS A 363 -11.69 -8.51 21.51
N VAL A 364 -11.51 -8.15 20.24
CA VAL A 364 -10.24 -7.62 19.70
C VAL A 364 -9.84 -6.34 20.41
N LEU A 365 -10.77 -5.39 20.55
CA LEU A 365 -10.51 -4.12 21.25
C LEU A 365 -10.15 -4.33 22.74
N ARG A 366 -10.88 -5.20 23.45
CA ARG A 366 -10.52 -5.54 24.83
C ARG A 366 -9.16 -6.22 24.92
N ARG A 367 -8.83 -7.11 23.99
CA ARG A 367 -7.51 -7.78 23.96
C ARG A 367 -6.38 -6.76 23.82
N MET A 368 -6.54 -5.76 22.95
CA MET A 368 -5.58 -4.65 22.86
C MET A 368 -5.49 -3.90 24.19
N ASN A 369 -6.62 -3.51 24.79
CA ASN A 369 -6.60 -2.76 26.04
C ASN A 369 -6.01 -3.56 27.21
N ASP A 370 -6.32 -4.85 27.32
CA ASP A 370 -5.76 -5.75 28.34
C ASP A 370 -4.25 -5.92 28.14
N PHE A 371 -3.77 -5.98 26.90
CA PHE A 371 -2.35 -5.97 26.60
C PHE A 371 -1.71 -4.63 26.99
N LEU A 372 -2.23 -3.49 26.52
CA LEU A 372 -1.67 -2.17 26.82
C LEU A 372 -1.62 -1.84 28.32
N GLN A 373 -2.65 -2.25 29.08
CA GLN A 373 -2.73 -1.95 30.52
C GLN A 373 -2.05 -2.98 31.42
N LYS A 374 -1.98 -4.25 31.01
CA LYS A 374 -1.63 -5.36 31.91
C LYS A 374 -0.67 -6.40 31.30
N ASP A 375 -0.20 -6.20 30.07
CA ASP A 375 0.59 -7.16 29.28
C ASP A 375 -0.06 -8.56 29.23
N VAL A 376 -1.39 -8.62 29.15
CA VAL A 376 -2.10 -9.90 29.07
C VAL A 376 -2.01 -10.45 27.64
N ARG A 377 -1.20 -11.49 27.48
CA ARG A 377 -1.07 -12.24 26.22
C ARG A 377 -1.99 -13.47 26.23
N PRO A 378 -2.56 -13.86 25.07
CA PRO A 378 -3.33 -15.10 24.97
C PRO A 378 -2.48 -16.32 25.33
N ASN A 379 -2.95 -17.19 26.22
CA ASN A 379 -2.31 -18.48 26.49
C ASN A 379 -2.21 -19.31 25.20
N GLU A 380 -1.18 -20.16 25.07
CA GLU A 380 -0.96 -21.03 23.89
C GLU A 380 -2.21 -21.83 23.48
N ARG A 381 -3.03 -22.30 24.44
CA ARG A 381 -4.31 -22.98 24.16
C ARG A 381 -5.27 -22.13 23.33
N GLN A 382 -5.27 -20.80 23.48
CA GLN A 382 -6.11 -19.90 22.68
C GLN A 382 -5.62 -19.80 21.23
N LYS A 383 -4.29 -19.77 20.99
CA LYS A 383 -3.71 -19.84 19.63
C LYS A 383 -4.16 -21.11 18.90
N ILE A 384 -4.05 -22.26 19.56
CA ILE A 384 -4.46 -23.56 19.01
C ILE A 384 -5.96 -23.58 18.67
N THR A 385 -6.80 -22.96 19.50
CA THR A 385 -8.26 -22.93 19.27
C THR A 385 -8.62 -22.06 18.07
N GLU A 386 -8.00 -20.89 17.91
CA GLU A 386 -8.22 -20.01 16.75
C GLU A 386 -7.71 -20.68 15.46
N TYR A 387 -6.54 -21.33 15.49
CA TYR A 387 -6.02 -22.09 14.33
C TYR A 387 -6.90 -23.30 13.96
N ASN A 388 -7.35 -24.08 14.95
CA ASN A 388 -8.19 -25.26 14.72
C ASN A 388 -9.63 -24.93 14.28
N VAL A 389 -10.18 -23.77 14.67
CA VAL A 389 -11.48 -23.31 14.16
C VAL A 389 -11.38 -22.94 12.69
N VAL A 390 -10.24 -22.40 12.24
CA VAL A 390 -9.96 -22.18 10.82
C VAL A 390 -9.84 -23.53 10.10
N LYS A 391 -9.02 -24.46 10.61
CA LYS A 391 -8.78 -25.77 9.99
C LYS A 391 -10.02 -26.68 9.91
N LYS A 392 -10.83 -26.76 10.99
CA LYS A 392 -12.08 -27.55 11.01
C LYS A 392 -13.16 -27.00 10.06
N LYS A 393 -13.13 -25.71 9.73
CA LYS A 393 -13.99 -25.17 8.67
C LYS A 393 -13.48 -25.57 7.29
N THR A 394 -12.16 -25.65 7.09
CA THR A 394 -11.57 -26.15 5.84
C THR A 394 -11.94 -27.61 5.61
N GLU A 395 -11.74 -28.50 6.58
CA GLU A 395 -11.97 -29.94 6.43
C GLU A 395 -13.46 -30.32 6.24
N ARG A 396 -14.38 -29.56 6.85
CA ARG A 396 -15.81 -29.77 6.58
C ARG A 396 -16.24 -29.32 5.18
N SER A 397 -15.44 -28.50 4.51
CA SER A 397 -15.71 -28.08 3.13
C SER A 397 -15.21 -29.14 2.12
N THR A 398 -14.20 -29.93 2.47
CA THR A 398 -13.55 -30.87 1.54
C THR A 398 -14.18 -32.26 1.52
N ILE A 399 -15.00 -32.65 2.52
CA ILE A 399 -15.61 -34.00 2.57
C ILE A 399 -16.98 -34.08 1.85
N SER A 400 -17.47 -33.01 1.22
CA SER A 400 -18.82 -33.02 0.62
C SER A 400 -18.87 -33.32 -0.89
N SER A 401 -17.80 -33.78 -1.54
CA SER A 401 -17.79 -34.04 -2.99
C SER A 401 -18.20 -35.46 -3.41
N ASN A 402 -18.49 -36.39 -2.48
CA ASN A 402 -18.89 -37.77 -2.85
C ASN A 402 -20.36 -38.13 -2.61
N SER A 403 -21.24 -37.21 -2.25
CA SER A 403 -22.68 -37.49 -2.29
C SER A 403 -23.20 -37.23 -3.70
N GLN A 404 -23.26 -38.28 -4.52
CA GLN A 404 -24.10 -38.32 -5.71
C GLN A 404 -25.49 -37.77 -5.33
N VAL A 405 -25.79 -36.56 -5.81
CA VAL A 405 -27.11 -35.97 -5.71
C VAL A 405 -28.02 -36.76 -6.63
N LYS A 406 -28.62 -37.83 -6.10
CA LYS A 406 -29.79 -38.45 -6.72
C LYS A 406 -30.85 -37.36 -6.84
N ARG A 407 -31.11 -36.94 -8.07
CA ARG A 407 -32.25 -36.10 -8.47
C ARG A 407 -33.51 -36.82 -8.02
N VAL A 408 -34.02 -36.48 -6.85
CA VAL A 408 -35.36 -36.90 -6.42
C VAL A 408 -36.30 -35.94 -7.12
N GLN A 409 -37.07 -36.49 -8.07
CA GLN A 409 -38.15 -35.80 -8.75
C GLN A 409 -39.14 -35.23 -7.74
N ASP A 410 -39.54 -34.00 -7.98
CA ASP A 410 -40.49 -33.22 -7.21
C ASP A 410 -41.87 -33.90 -7.20
N ASN A 411 -42.11 -34.76 -6.23
CA ASN A 411 -43.47 -35.11 -5.83
C ASN A 411 -43.85 -34.19 -4.67
N GLU A 412 -44.73 -33.23 -4.97
CA GLU A 412 -45.32 -32.27 -4.05
C GLU A 412 -46.25 -32.92 -3.02
N GLU A 413 -45.76 -33.85 -2.20
CA GLU A 413 -46.48 -34.26 -1.00
C GLU A 413 -46.19 -33.26 0.13
N LYS A 414 -47.18 -32.40 0.37
CA LYS A 414 -47.26 -31.47 1.51
C LYS A 414 -47.03 -32.22 2.82
N ILE A 415 -45.79 -32.19 3.32
CA ILE A 415 -45.46 -32.70 4.65
C ILE A 415 -46.36 -31.99 5.69
N PRO A 416 -47.14 -32.74 6.50
CA PRO A 416 -48.05 -32.15 7.49
C PRO A 416 -47.32 -31.23 8.49
N LEU A 417 -47.96 -30.08 8.78
CA LEU A 417 -47.43 -28.99 9.62
C LEU A 417 -46.89 -29.44 10.99
N GLU A 418 -47.37 -30.58 11.52
CA GLU A 418 -46.99 -31.12 12.81
C GLU A 418 -45.52 -31.53 12.91
N LEU A 419 -44.92 -32.05 11.83
CA LEU A 419 -43.53 -32.51 11.85
C LEU A 419 -42.52 -31.35 11.96
N ARG A 420 -42.90 -30.11 11.61
CA ARG A 420 -42.05 -28.91 11.81
C ARG A 420 -41.80 -28.56 13.27
N LYS A 421 -42.60 -29.07 14.23
CA LYS A 421 -42.38 -28.80 15.67
C LYS A 421 -41.19 -29.59 16.25
N LYS A 422 -40.93 -30.83 15.78
CA LYS A 422 -39.89 -31.71 16.36
C LYS A 422 -38.44 -31.24 16.13
N GLY A 423 -38.21 -30.33 15.18
CA GLY A 423 -36.88 -29.77 14.89
C GLY A 423 -36.54 -28.43 15.54
N ARG A 424 -37.40 -27.84 16.39
CA ARG A 424 -37.13 -26.49 16.93
C ARG A 424 -35.97 -26.54 17.94
N LYS A 425 -34.93 -25.72 17.71
CA LYS A 425 -33.77 -25.59 18.62
C LYS A 425 -34.27 -25.29 20.04
N LYS A 426 -33.77 -26.01 21.06
CA LYS A 426 -34.12 -25.82 22.49
C LYS A 426 -34.15 -24.33 22.93
N LYS A 427 -33.29 -23.49 22.34
CA LYS A 427 -33.25 -22.03 22.59
C LYS A 427 -34.54 -21.30 22.19
N VAL A 428 -35.17 -21.67 21.07
CA VAL A 428 -36.43 -21.09 20.59
C VAL A 428 -37.57 -21.46 21.53
N LEU A 429 -37.68 -22.74 21.88
CA LEU A 429 -38.65 -23.25 22.87
C LEU A 429 -38.50 -22.59 24.24
N ARG A 430 -37.26 -22.28 24.66
CA ARG A 430 -36.99 -21.56 25.91
C ARG A 430 -37.44 -20.09 25.82
N GLN A 431 -37.27 -19.47 24.66
CA GLN A 431 -37.67 -18.08 24.42
C GLN A 431 -39.20 -17.93 24.34
N GLU A 432 -39.89 -18.86 23.66
CA GLU A 432 -41.36 -18.93 23.63
C GLU A 432 -41.95 -19.12 25.03
N ARG A 433 -41.41 -20.05 25.83
CA ARG A 433 -41.83 -20.22 27.23
C ARG A 433 -41.62 -18.96 28.07
N ALA A 434 -40.54 -18.22 27.83
CA ALA A 434 -40.30 -16.95 28.50
C ALA A 434 -41.31 -15.87 28.06
N PHE A 435 -41.65 -15.80 26.77
CA PHE A 435 -42.69 -14.90 26.26
C PHE A 435 -44.07 -15.25 26.80
N GLN A 436 -44.41 -16.54 26.87
CA GLN A 436 -45.69 -16.98 27.41
C GLN A 436 -45.82 -16.58 28.89
N LYS A 437 -44.79 -16.82 29.70
CA LYS A 437 -44.74 -16.35 31.10
C LYS A 437 -44.88 -14.83 31.26
N MET A 438 -44.53 -14.04 30.24
CA MET A 438 -44.76 -12.59 30.25
C MET A 438 -46.22 -12.26 29.89
N ARG A 439 -46.82 -12.96 28.92
CA ARG A 439 -48.26 -12.82 28.61
C ARG A 439 -49.13 -13.19 29.80
N ASP A 440 -48.82 -14.29 30.47
CA ASP A 440 -49.56 -14.77 31.64
C ASP A 440 -49.50 -13.77 32.82
N LYS A 441 -48.48 -12.89 32.83
CA LYS A 441 -48.34 -11.78 33.78
C LYS A 441 -49.00 -10.47 33.32
N GLY A 442 -49.71 -10.48 32.20
CA GLY A 442 -50.29 -9.27 31.59
C GLY A 442 -49.25 -8.30 30.99
N ILE A 443 -47.99 -8.72 30.82
CA ILE A 443 -46.94 -7.86 30.26
C ILE A 443 -47.06 -7.86 28.74
N ASN A 444 -47.21 -6.66 28.17
CA ASN A 444 -47.11 -6.47 26.74
C ASN A 444 -45.67 -6.80 26.27
N ILE A 445 -45.51 -7.88 25.50
CA ILE A 445 -44.21 -8.35 25.04
C ILE A 445 -43.52 -7.32 24.14
N MET A 446 -44.27 -6.64 23.27
CA MET A 446 -43.70 -5.67 22.32
C MET A 446 -43.13 -4.47 23.06
N GLU A 447 -43.86 -3.98 24.06
CA GLU A 447 -43.43 -2.91 24.96
C GLU A 447 -42.16 -3.32 25.73
N ALA A 448 -42.18 -4.48 26.38
CA ALA A 448 -41.03 -4.98 27.14
C ALA A 448 -39.79 -5.18 26.26
N GLN A 449 -39.97 -5.63 25.01
CA GLN A 449 -38.88 -5.72 24.04
C GLN A 449 -38.37 -4.35 23.62
N ARG A 450 -39.24 -3.35 23.44
CA ARG A 450 -38.84 -1.97 23.11
C ARG A 450 -38.00 -1.36 24.23
N ILE A 451 -38.50 -1.39 25.47
CA ILE A 451 -37.77 -0.92 26.67
C ILE A 451 -36.43 -1.63 26.80
N ARG A 452 -36.38 -2.95 26.54
CA ARG A 452 -35.13 -3.69 26.58
C ARG A 452 -34.15 -3.22 25.51
N ARG A 453 -34.60 -2.99 24.28
CA ARG A 453 -33.75 -2.46 23.19
C ARG A 453 -33.23 -1.07 23.53
N GLU A 454 -34.07 -0.18 24.03
CA GLU A 454 -33.68 1.17 24.48
C GLU A 454 -32.63 1.11 25.61
N LYS A 455 -32.83 0.26 26.62
CA LYS A 455 -31.84 0.04 27.70
C LYS A 455 -30.55 -0.61 27.21
N GLU A 456 -30.60 -1.47 26.20
CA GLU A 456 -29.40 -2.07 25.59
C GLU A 456 -28.65 -1.07 24.70
N GLU A 457 -29.37 -0.13 24.09
CA GLU A 457 -28.81 0.95 23.26
C GLU A 457 -28.21 2.06 24.12
N SER A 458 -28.87 2.48 25.20
CA SER A 458 -28.31 3.50 26.11
C SER A 458 -27.03 3.03 26.83
N ARG A 459 -26.89 1.72 27.08
CA ARG A 459 -25.66 1.11 27.63
C ARG A 459 -24.66 0.69 26.56
N ARG A 460 -24.92 1.00 25.28
CA ARG A 460 -24.07 0.57 24.18
C ARG A 460 -22.75 1.34 24.22
N ARG A 461 -21.67 0.63 24.51
CA ARG A 461 -20.31 1.14 24.31
C ARG A 461 -20.04 1.39 22.82
N THR A 462 -19.67 2.63 22.49
CA THR A 462 -19.24 3.07 21.16
C THR A 462 -17.83 2.58 20.86
N LEU A 463 -17.41 2.65 19.59
CA LEU A 463 -16.04 2.32 19.21
C LEU A 463 -15.01 3.20 19.93
N ASN A 464 -15.24 4.51 19.97
CA ASN A 464 -14.38 5.45 20.69
C ASN A 464 -14.25 5.12 22.20
N SER A 465 -15.30 4.59 22.83
CA SER A 465 -15.21 4.18 24.26
C SER A 465 -14.24 3.01 24.51
N PHE A 466 -13.84 2.26 23.48
CA PHE A 466 -12.80 1.24 23.58
C PHE A 466 -11.41 1.76 23.25
N ILE A 467 -11.30 2.90 22.57
CA ILE A 467 -10.02 3.54 22.26
C ILE A 467 -9.63 4.38 23.48
N ILE A 468 -8.84 3.76 24.36
CA ILE A 468 -8.46 4.37 25.65
C ILE A 468 -7.27 5.32 25.48
N THR A 469 -7.30 6.43 26.22
CA THR A 469 -6.20 7.40 26.30
C THR A 469 -5.07 6.83 27.14
N TYR A 470 -3.83 6.94 26.65
CA TYR A 470 -2.65 6.49 27.38
C TYR A 470 -2.49 7.24 28.71
N SER A 471 -2.16 6.50 29.77
CA SER A 471 -1.80 7.05 31.09
C SER A 471 -0.59 6.28 31.63
N PRO A 472 0.53 6.94 31.95
CA PRO A 472 1.76 6.27 32.37
C PRO A 472 1.62 5.47 33.68
N GLU A 473 0.66 5.82 34.54
CA GLU A 473 0.43 5.14 35.82
C GLU A 473 -0.30 3.80 35.65
N THR A 474 -1.14 3.68 34.61
CA THR A 474 -2.05 2.52 34.44
C THR A 474 -1.72 1.66 33.22
N PHE A 475 -0.88 2.15 32.31
CA PHE A 475 -0.48 1.44 31.11
C PHE A 475 0.90 0.82 31.29
N LYS A 476 1.03 -0.44 30.88
CA LYS A 476 2.31 -1.13 30.77
C LYS A 476 2.99 -0.85 29.43
N HIS A 477 2.20 -0.60 28.40
CA HIS A 477 2.69 -0.30 27.05
C HIS A 477 2.02 0.96 26.49
N LYS A 478 2.80 1.77 25.79
CA LYS A 478 2.34 2.97 25.10
C LYS A 478 2.11 2.67 23.63
N LEU A 479 0.86 2.79 23.17
CA LEU A 479 0.50 2.74 21.76
C LEU A 479 0.31 4.15 21.22
N GLU A 480 1.18 4.58 20.32
CA GLU A 480 1.05 5.82 19.56
C GLU A 480 0.60 5.50 18.14
N VAL A 481 -0.37 6.25 17.63
CA VAL A 481 -0.80 6.14 16.24
C VAL A 481 -0.52 7.47 15.55
N ARG A 482 0.33 7.45 14.52
CA ARG A 482 0.76 8.62 13.77
C ARG A 482 0.21 8.52 12.35
N LEU A 483 -0.35 9.60 11.84
CA LEU A 483 -0.77 9.69 10.44
C LEU A 483 0.29 10.48 9.68
N VAL A 484 0.99 9.83 8.76
CA VAL A 484 2.12 10.41 8.04
C VAL A 484 1.75 10.60 6.57
N ASP A 485 1.82 11.84 6.09
CA ASP A 485 1.62 12.17 4.67
C ASP A 485 2.78 11.61 3.84
N VAL A 486 2.51 10.85 2.78
CA VAL A 486 3.56 10.24 1.95
C VAL A 486 4.48 11.25 1.26
N ASN A 487 4.07 12.51 1.15
CA ASN A 487 4.86 13.59 0.57
C ASN A 487 5.61 14.43 1.63
N SER A 488 5.44 14.13 2.92
CA SER A 488 6.09 14.87 4.02
C SER A 488 7.52 14.41 4.30
N SER A 489 8.33 15.26 4.94
CA SER A 489 9.66 14.89 5.45
C SER A 489 9.60 13.71 6.42
N GLN A 490 8.58 13.67 7.27
CA GLN A 490 8.34 12.60 8.25
C GLN A 490 8.19 11.22 7.58
N PHE A 491 7.65 11.17 6.36
CA PHE A 491 7.58 9.92 5.60
C PHE A 491 8.97 9.41 5.23
N TYR A 492 9.85 10.29 4.75
CA TYR A 492 11.23 9.92 4.40
C TYR A 492 12.02 9.45 5.62
N GLU A 493 11.84 10.10 6.77
CA GLU A 493 12.46 9.73 8.04
C GLU A 493 12.06 8.31 8.49
N THR A 494 10.79 7.94 8.29
CA THR A 494 10.23 6.65 8.71
C THR A 494 10.22 5.58 7.60
N PHE A 495 10.66 5.93 6.39
CA PHE A 495 10.60 5.07 5.21
C PHE A 495 11.37 3.77 5.39
N GLN A 496 12.60 3.85 5.93
CA GLN A 496 13.45 2.68 6.12
C GLN A 496 12.91 1.73 7.19
N GLU A 497 12.37 2.27 8.28
CA GLU A 497 11.72 1.47 9.33
C GLU A 497 10.47 0.76 8.79
N SER A 498 9.64 1.50 8.05
CA SER A 498 8.42 0.99 7.39
C SER A 498 8.74 -0.11 6.38
N PHE A 499 9.79 0.06 5.57
CA PHE A 499 10.24 -0.95 4.62
C PHE A 499 10.70 -2.24 5.30
N LYS A 500 11.49 -2.16 6.39
CA LYS A 500 11.92 -3.35 7.16
C LYS A 500 10.72 -4.11 7.74
N LEU A 501 9.72 -3.39 8.23
CA LEU A 501 8.49 -4.00 8.73
C LEU A 501 7.71 -4.71 7.60
N TYR A 502 7.60 -4.07 6.44
CA TYR A 502 6.98 -4.66 5.25
C TYR A 502 7.72 -5.93 4.81
N GLU A 503 9.04 -5.90 4.73
CA GLU A 503 9.87 -7.06 4.38
C GLU A 503 9.67 -8.23 5.36
N LYS A 504 9.67 -7.95 6.68
CA LYS A 504 9.36 -8.95 7.71
C LYS A 504 7.98 -9.56 7.50
N TYR A 505 6.97 -8.73 7.26
CA TYR A 505 5.59 -9.17 7.03
C TYR A 505 5.47 -10.04 5.78
N GLN A 506 6.02 -9.59 4.64
CA GLN A 506 5.94 -10.32 3.37
C GLN A 506 6.66 -11.67 3.45
N THR A 507 7.82 -11.72 4.10
CA THR A 507 8.59 -12.96 4.27
C THR A 507 7.86 -13.95 5.17
N THR A 508 7.27 -13.48 6.28
CA THR A 508 6.66 -14.35 7.30
C THR A 508 5.25 -14.79 6.94
N VAL A 509 4.41 -13.86 6.46
CA VAL A 509 2.98 -14.06 6.24
C VAL A 509 2.68 -14.50 4.80
N HIS A 510 3.43 -13.96 3.83
CA HIS A 510 3.23 -14.25 2.41
C HIS A 510 4.28 -15.21 1.83
N HIS A 511 5.29 -15.60 2.62
CA HIS A 511 6.42 -16.44 2.17
C HIS A 511 7.10 -15.89 0.89
N ASN A 512 7.10 -14.55 0.74
CA ASN A 512 7.66 -13.86 -0.41
C ASN A 512 9.00 -13.23 -0.03
N ALA A 513 10.09 -13.89 -0.38
CA ALA A 513 11.45 -13.44 -0.09
C ALA A 513 11.98 -12.37 -1.06
N SER A 514 11.35 -12.15 -2.22
CA SER A 514 11.86 -11.24 -3.26
C SER A 514 11.39 -9.80 -3.05
N CYS A 515 11.37 -9.32 -1.81
CA CYS A 515 10.99 -7.95 -1.50
C CYS A 515 12.19 -7.01 -1.67
N ASN A 516 12.00 -5.90 -2.38
CA ASN A 516 13.03 -4.87 -2.50
C ASN A 516 12.45 -3.49 -2.24
N ARG A 517 13.34 -2.54 -1.93
CA ARG A 517 12.97 -1.17 -1.53
C ARG A 517 12.18 -0.44 -2.62
N ASN A 518 12.56 -0.61 -3.88
CA ASN A 518 11.89 0.03 -5.01
C ASN A 518 10.47 -0.52 -5.20
N GLY A 519 10.27 -1.84 -5.10
CA GLY A 519 8.97 -2.49 -5.17
C GLY A 519 8.04 -2.03 -4.05
N TYR A 520 8.55 -1.91 -2.82
CA TYR A 520 7.79 -1.31 -1.71
C TYR A 520 7.38 0.13 -2.02
N ARG A 521 8.30 0.96 -2.50
CA ARG A 521 8.04 2.35 -2.87
C ARG A 521 6.93 2.44 -3.91
N VAL A 522 7.10 1.77 -5.05
CA VAL A 522 6.15 1.81 -6.17
C VAL A 522 4.79 1.25 -5.76
N PHE A 523 4.74 0.22 -4.92
CA PHE A 523 3.49 -0.42 -4.52
C PHE A 523 2.72 0.37 -3.45
N LEU A 524 3.40 0.90 -2.42
CA LEU A 524 2.77 1.43 -1.21
C LEU A 524 3.03 2.91 -0.92
N ALA A 525 4.15 3.47 -1.38
CA ALA A 525 4.56 4.84 -1.08
C ALA A 525 4.16 5.83 -2.18
N ASP A 526 4.48 5.50 -3.43
CA ASP A 526 4.21 6.39 -4.56
C ASP A 526 2.71 6.64 -4.69
N SER A 527 2.34 7.91 -4.77
CA SER A 527 0.94 8.31 -4.95
C SER A 527 0.81 9.24 -6.14
N PRO A 528 -0.21 9.02 -7.01
CA PRO A 528 -0.57 10.02 -8.02
C PRO A 528 -1.48 11.11 -7.44
N LEU A 529 -1.95 10.94 -6.20
CA LEU A 529 -3.04 11.74 -5.65
C LEU A 529 -2.58 13.15 -5.27
N PHE A 530 -3.33 14.15 -5.72
CA PHE A 530 -3.23 15.52 -5.27
C PHE A 530 -4.58 16.01 -4.72
N SER A 531 -4.54 16.94 -3.76
CA SER A 531 -5.74 17.55 -3.19
C SER A 531 -6.24 18.68 -4.09
N ASP A 532 -7.47 18.55 -4.57
CA ASP A 532 -8.20 19.53 -5.39
C ASP A 532 -9.24 20.33 -4.58
N GLU A 533 -9.23 20.23 -3.25
CA GLU A 533 -10.13 20.99 -2.39
C GLU A 533 -9.90 22.50 -2.53
N LYS A 534 -10.93 23.21 -2.99
CA LYS A 534 -11.02 24.68 -2.97
C LYS A 534 -11.56 25.12 -1.61
N GLY A 535 -10.72 25.63 -0.72
CA GLY A 535 -11.19 26.11 0.58
C GLY A 535 -10.08 26.34 1.60
N GLY A 536 -10.44 27.00 2.69
CA GLY A 536 -9.53 27.30 3.81
C GLY A 536 -8.90 26.05 4.42
N SER A 537 -7.80 26.26 5.14
CA SER A 537 -7.03 25.23 5.84
C SER A 537 -7.94 24.38 6.73
N LYS A 538 -8.37 23.22 6.22
CA LYS A 538 -8.98 22.16 7.04
C LYS A 538 -7.87 21.52 7.87
N SER A 539 -8.24 20.83 8.95
CA SER A 539 -7.26 20.19 9.86
C SER A 539 -6.29 19.23 9.16
N MET A 540 -6.70 18.68 8.01
CA MET A 540 -5.96 17.65 7.28
C MET A 540 -6.24 17.76 5.79
N ALA A 541 -5.22 17.63 4.94
CA ALA A 541 -5.41 17.61 3.48
C ALA A 541 -5.97 16.26 2.99
N LEU A 542 -6.51 16.24 1.77
CA LEU A 542 -6.82 14.98 1.09
C LEU A 542 -5.54 14.43 0.45
N GLY A 543 -5.46 13.10 0.32
CA GLY A 543 -4.30 12.45 -0.27
C GLY A 543 -4.00 11.10 0.34
N SER A 544 -2.74 10.68 0.21
CA SER A 544 -2.26 9.38 0.66
C SER A 544 -1.47 9.48 1.96
N TYR A 545 -1.78 8.57 2.88
CA TYR A 545 -1.20 8.56 4.21
C TYR A 545 -0.80 7.15 4.64
N HIS A 546 0.24 7.08 5.47
CA HIS A 546 0.60 5.89 6.22
C HIS A 546 0.18 6.11 7.68
N GLN A 547 -0.80 5.34 8.12
CA GLN A 547 -1.20 5.29 9.53
C GLN A 547 -0.28 4.30 10.27
N GLN A 548 0.73 4.85 10.92
CA GLN A 548 1.80 4.12 11.61
C GLN A 548 1.43 3.87 13.07
N TYR A 549 1.66 2.64 13.54
CA TYR A 549 1.35 2.19 14.89
C TYR A 549 2.65 1.88 15.63
N TYR A 550 3.02 2.73 16.58
CA TYR A 550 4.20 2.57 17.42
C TYR A 550 3.81 2.02 18.79
N LEU A 551 4.36 0.86 19.15
CA LEU A 551 4.22 0.27 20.47
C LEU A 551 5.55 0.38 21.20
N ASP A 552 5.58 1.11 22.31
CA ASP A 552 6.79 1.39 23.10
C ASP A 552 7.95 1.91 22.24
N GLY A 553 7.62 2.79 21.28
CA GLY A 553 8.58 3.39 20.36
C GLY A 553 8.96 2.51 19.16
N ARG A 554 8.49 1.26 19.05
CA ARG A 554 8.73 0.38 17.90
C ARG A 554 7.56 0.39 16.93
N LEU A 555 7.81 0.57 15.64
CA LEU A 555 6.78 0.44 14.60
C LEU A 555 6.31 -1.02 14.48
N ILE A 556 5.03 -1.28 14.77
CA ILE A 556 4.44 -2.63 14.75
C ILE A 556 3.39 -2.82 13.66
N ALA A 557 2.83 -1.76 13.08
CA ALA A 557 1.90 -1.85 11.96
C ALA A 557 1.85 -0.57 11.15
N VAL A 558 1.53 -0.68 9.87
CA VAL A 558 1.27 0.45 8.98
C VAL A 558 0.04 0.16 8.12
N GLY A 559 -1.00 0.96 8.31
CA GLY A 559 -2.15 1.03 7.41
C GLY A 559 -1.89 2.05 6.31
N VAL A 560 -1.87 1.61 5.05
CA VAL A 560 -1.76 2.49 3.89
C VAL A 560 -3.17 2.89 3.47
N VAL A 561 -3.48 4.18 3.58
CA VAL A 561 -4.83 4.71 3.40
C VAL A 561 -4.84 5.94 2.50
N ASP A 562 -5.95 6.11 1.78
CA ASP A 562 -6.26 7.35 1.07
C ASP A 562 -7.41 8.06 1.75
N VAL A 563 -7.22 9.35 2.05
CA VAL A 563 -8.25 10.24 2.55
C VAL A 563 -8.80 11.01 1.35
N LEU A 564 -10.05 10.73 0.99
CA LEU A 564 -10.71 11.24 -0.22
C LEU A 564 -11.96 12.06 0.15
N PRO A 565 -12.57 12.79 -0.79
CA PRO A 565 -13.66 13.71 -0.46
C PRO A 565 -14.85 13.06 0.24
N ARG A 566 -15.19 11.81 -0.10
CA ARG A 566 -16.35 11.09 0.46
C ARG A 566 -15.99 9.87 1.28
N CYS A 567 -14.72 9.46 1.29
CA CYS A 567 -14.34 8.22 1.95
C CYS A 567 -12.89 8.19 2.43
N LEU A 568 -12.64 7.27 3.37
CA LEU A 568 -11.31 6.74 3.62
C LEU A 568 -11.18 5.39 2.92
N SER A 569 -10.19 5.24 2.05
CA SER A 569 -9.90 4.00 1.34
C SER A 569 -8.71 3.27 1.95
N ALA A 570 -8.94 2.08 2.51
CA ALA A 570 -7.90 1.20 3.00
C ALA A 570 -7.28 0.41 1.83
N LYS A 571 -6.03 0.75 1.49
CA LYS A 571 -5.30 0.17 0.36
C LYS A 571 -4.56 -1.11 0.75
N TYR A 572 -3.75 -1.03 1.80
CA TYR A 572 -2.94 -2.17 2.25
C TYR A 572 -2.62 -2.08 3.74
N LEU A 573 -2.37 -3.22 4.37
CA LEU A 573 -1.93 -3.31 5.75
C LEU A 573 -0.81 -4.32 5.84
N TYR A 574 0.27 -3.94 6.51
CA TYR A 574 1.33 -4.84 6.93
C TYR A 574 1.68 -4.55 8.39
N TYR A 575 2.09 -5.58 9.10
CA TYR A 575 2.33 -5.49 10.54
C TYR A 575 3.36 -6.51 10.99
N ASP A 576 3.83 -6.34 12.21
CA ASP A 576 4.84 -7.20 12.80
C ASP A 576 4.17 -8.52 13.25
N PRO A 577 4.56 -9.67 12.66
CA PRO A 577 3.98 -10.98 13.00
C PRO A 577 4.11 -11.36 14.48
N ASP A 578 5.08 -10.79 15.21
CA ASP A 578 5.25 -11.05 16.65
C ASP A 578 4.00 -10.62 17.46
N TYR A 579 3.23 -9.68 16.91
CA TYR A 579 2.01 -9.13 17.50
C TYR A 579 0.72 -9.67 16.86
N GLU A 580 0.79 -10.76 16.10
CA GLU A 580 -0.37 -11.41 15.48
C GLU A 580 -1.49 -11.71 16.50
N PHE A 581 -1.11 -12.02 17.74
CA PHE A 581 -2.05 -12.31 18.83
C PHE A 581 -3.04 -11.16 19.10
N LEU A 582 -2.68 -9.91 18.78
CA LEU A 582 -3.53 -8.73 18.90
C LEU A 582 -4.57 -8.61 17.76
N THR A 583 -4.47 -9.46 16.73
CA THR A 583 -5.36 -9.44 15.56
C THR A 583 -5.34 -8.08 14.87
N LEU A 584 -4.14 -7.61 14.54
CA LEU A 584 -3.89 -6.26 14.03
C LEU A 584 -4.74 -5.94 12.79
N GLY A 585 -4.96 -6.90 11.88
CA GLY A 585 -5.85 -6.70 10.72
C GLY A 585 -7.27 -6.26 11.04
N THR A 586 -7.86 -6.75 12.14
CA THR A 586 -9.19 -6.27 12.58
C THR A 586 -9.06 -5.00 13.41
N TYR A 587 -8.01 -4.88 14.22
CA TYR A 587 -7.80 -3.71 15.06
C TYR A 587 -7.56 -2.43 14.25
N THR A 588 -6.68 -2.46 13.25
CA THR A 588 -6.41 -1.30 12.39
C THR A 588 -7.64 -0.90 11.59
N ALA A 589 -8.40 -1.84 11.05
CA ALA A 589 -9.67 -1.53 10.39
C ALA A 589 -10.66 -0.83 11.34
N LEU A 590 -10.72 -1.22 12.62
CA LEU A 590 -11.53 -0.51 13.62
C LEU A 590 -10.97 0.88 13.93
N ARG A 591 -9.65 1.05 13.94
CA ARG A 591 -9.02 2.36 14.11
C ARG A 591 -9.25 3.28 12.92
N GLU A 592 -9.21 2.75 11.71
CA GLU A 592 -9.53 3.46 10.46
C GLU A 592 -11.00 3.88 10.43
N ILE A 593 -11.94 3.03 10.88
CA ILE A 593 -13.35 3.42 11.06
C ILE A 593 -13.48 4.55 12.08
N ALA A 594 -12.84 4.44 13.25
CA ALA A 594 -12.88 5.49 14.27
C ALA A 594 -12.29 6.80 13.75
N PHE A 595 -11.20 6.72 12.99
CA PHE A 595 -10.56 7.87 12.36
C PHE A 595 -11.45 8.49 11.29
N THR A 596 -12.12 7.69 10.45
CA THR A 596 -13.11 8.18 9.48
C THR A 596 -14.29 8.86 10.20
N GLN A 597 -14.75 8.34 11.35
CA GLN A 597 -15.76 9.01 12.18
C GLN A 597 -15.29 10.38 12.69
N GLU A 598 -14.00 10.52 12.99
CA GLU A 598 -13.42 11.81 13.40
C GLU A 598 -13.41 12.79 12.23
N LEU A 599 -12.92 12.37 11.06
CA LEU A 599 -12.91 13.18 9.85
C LEU A 599 -14.33 13.61 9.44
N ALA A 600 -15.31 12.73 9.62
CA ALA A 600 -16.71 13.00 9.29
C ALA A 600 -17.32 14.18 10.08
N LYS A 601 -16.75 14.53 11.25
CA LYS A 601 -17.20 15.69 12.05
C LYS A 601 -16.93 17.01 11.33
N GLU A 602 -15.77 17.13 10.68
CA GLU A 602 -15.39 18.32 9.90
C GLU A 602 -15.80 18.19 8.42
N ARG A 603 -15.91 16.96 7.92
CA ARG A 603 -16.27 16.63 6.54
C ARG A 603 -17.44 15.65 6.51
N PRO A 604 -18.70 16.10 6.68
CA PRO A 604 -19.87 15.21 6.74
C PRO A 604 -20.02 14.27 5.54
N GLN A 605 -19.54 14.68 4.36
CA GLN A 605 -19.52 13.82 3.17
C GLN A 605 -18.52 12.64 3.27
N LEU A 606 -17.47 12.77 4.08
CA LEU A 606 -16.43 11.76 4.32
C LEU A 606 -16.87 10.81 5.43
N HIS A 607 -17.87 9.98 5.14
CA HIS A 607 -18.42 9.01 6.10
C HIS A 607 -18.34 7.56 5.62
N TYR A 608 -17.83 7.31 4.42
CA TYR A 608 -17.63 5.95 3.95
C TYR A 608 -16.21 5.45 4.26
N TYR A 609 -16.13 4.20 4.68
CA TYR A 609 -14.88 3.46 4.82
C TYR A 609 -14.83 2.34 3.78
N TYR A 610 -13.90 2.45 2.83
CA TYR A 610 -13.70 1.48 1.76
C TYR A 610 -12.66 0.48 2.21
N MET A 611 -13.03 -0.79 2.23
CA MET A 611 -12.16 -1.87 2.68
C MET A 611 -11.45 -2.56 1.51
N GLY A 612 -11.44 -1.96 0.32
CA GLY A 612 -11.00 -2.59 -0.92
C GLY A 612 -11.97 -3.66 -1.41
N PHE A 613 -11.47 -4.85 -1.78
CA PHE A 613 -12.30 -5.91 -2.35
C PHE A 613 -12.75 -6.96 -1.34
N TYR A 614 -13.98 -7.44 -1.49
CA TYR A 614 -14.54 -8.64 -0.88
C TYR A 614 -14.56 -9.77 -1.91
N ILE A 615 -14.01 -10.92 -1.55
CA ILE A 615 -13.99 -12.12 -2.39
C ILE A 615 -14.66 -13.24 -1.61
N HIS A 616 -15.78 -13.75 -2.12
CA HIS A 616 -16.61 -14.71 -1.39
C HIS A 616 -15.90 -16.05 -1.20
N SER A 617 -15.19 -16.56 -2.21
CA SER A 617 -14.43 -17.83 -2.15
C SER A 617 -13.14 -17.74 -1.33
N CYS A 618 -12.55 -16.55 -1.18
CA CYS A 618 -11.22 -16.42 -0.55
C CYS A 618 -11.31 -16.22 0.97
N GLN A 619 -10.83 -17.20 1.73
CA GLN A 619 -10.84 -17.16 3.19
C GLN A 619 -10.10 -15.93 3.76
N LYS A 620 -8.99 -15.50 3.15
CA LYS A 620 -8.23 -14.30 3.55
C LYS A 620 -9.04 -13.01 3.42
N MET A 621 -10.02 -12.98 2.53
CA MET A 621 -10.84 -11.79 2.25
C MET A 621 -12.23 -11.83 2.91
N ARG A 622 -12.65 -13.01 3.40
CA ARG A 622 -13.98 -13.20 4.01
C ARG A 622 -14.23 -12.38 5.28
N TYR A 623 -13.19 -11.95 5.98
CA TYR A 623 -13.35 -11.22 7.25
C TYR A 623 -14.08 -9.87 7.07
N LYS A 624 -13.98 -9.25 5.88
CA LYS A 624 -14.57 -7.92 5.60
C LYS A 624 -16.09 -7.90 5.75
N LYS A 625 -16.77 -9.04 5.49
CA LYS A 625 -18.22 -9.20 5.70
C LYS A 625 -18.68 -9.12 7.17
N CYS A 626 -17.74 -9.13 8.11
CA CYS A 626 -18.04 -9.01 9.53
C CYS A 626 -18.21 -7.56 9.99
N PHE A 627 -17.80 -6.59 9.18
CA PHE A 627 -18.09 -5.17 9.38
C PHE A 627 -19.45 -4.89 8.78
N ARG A 628 -20.33 -4.22 9.55
CA ARG A 628 -21.74 -4.06 9.20
C ARG A 628 -22.30 -2.72 9.69
N PRO A 629 -23.30 -2.15 9.00
CA PRO A 629 -23.78 -2.59 7.67
C PRO A 629 -22.71 -2.31 6.60
N SER A 630 -22.62 -3.16 5.58
CA SER A 630 -21.71 -2.98 4.45
C SER A 630 -22.47 -3.16 3.16
N ASP A 631 -21.97 -2.55 2.09
CA ASP A 631 -22.51 -2.66 0.75
C ASP A 631 -21.46 -3.23 -0.20
N LEU A 632 -21.91 -4.00 -1.19
CA LEU A 632 -21.11 -4.39 -2.34
C LEU A 632 -21.54 -3.59 -3.57
N LEU A 633 -20.57 -3.25 -4.40
CA LEU A 633 -20.83 -2.57 -5.67
C LEU A 633 -21.30 -3.55 -6.74
N CYS A 634 -22.42 -3.24 -7.40
CA CYS A 634 -22.87 -3.92 -8.61
C CYS A 634 -21.95 -3.58 -9.79
N ASP A 635 -21.35 -4.57 -10.44
CA ASP A 635 -20.37 -4.33 -11.51
C ASP A 635 -21.00 -3.76 -12.79
N ARG A 636 -22.26 -4.10 -13.06
CA ARG A 636 -23.00 -3.65 -14.25
C ARG A 636 -23.53 -2.21 -14.15
N SER A 637 -24.04 -1.84 -12.98
CA SER A 637 -24.74 -0.56 -12.78
C SER A 637 -24.00 0.42 -11.87
N PHE A 638 -22.92 -0.01 -11.21
CA PHE A 638 -22.23 0.72 -10.14
C PHE A 638 -23.15 1.20 -9.01
N THR A 639 -24.24 0.46 -8.79
CA THR A 639 -25.15 0.68 -7.66
C THR A 639 -24.65 -0.06 -6.44
N TRP A 640 -24.65 0.61 -5.28
CA TRP A 640 -24.33 -0.01 -4.00
C TRP A 640 -25.53 -0.84 -3.50
N VAL A 641 -25.29 -2.13 -3.24
CA VAL A 641 -26.31 -3.08 -2.79
C VAL A 641 -25.92 -3.62 -1.41
N PRO A 642 -26.85 -3.68 -0.45
CA PRO A 642 -26.58 -4.21 0.89
C PRO A 642 -25.97 -5.61 0.84
N LEU A 643 -24.87 -5.80 1.57
CA LEU A 643 -24.10 -7.04 1.60
C LEU A 643 -24.99 -8.26 1.86
N GLU A 644 -25.95 -8.17 2.77
CA GLU A 644 -26.89 -9.26 3.05
C GLU A 644 -27.65 -9.71 1.80
N LYS A 645 -28.15 -8.78 0.98
CA LYS A 645 -28.84 -9.10 -0.28
C LYS A 645 -27.89 -9.73 -1.28
N CYS A 646 -26.67 -9.20 -1.41
CA CYS A 646 -25.67 -9.77 -2.30
C CYS A 646 -25.30 -11.21 -1.90
N LEU A 647 -25.17 -11.48 -0.61
CA LEU A 647 -24.91 -12.83 -0.10
C LEU A 647 -26.07 -13.78 -0.40
N GLU A 648 -27.32 -13.34 -0.23
CA GLU A 648 -28.49 -14.14 -0.62
C GLU A 648 -28.50 -14.46 -2.11
N MET A 649 -28.11 -13.50 -2.97
CA MET A 649 -27.98 -13.74 -4.41
C MET A 649 -26.86 -14.74 -4.72
N MET A 650 -25.70 -14.61 -4.06
CA MET A 650 -24.59 -15.55 -4.23
C MET A 650 -24.97 -16.98 -3.84
N GLU A 651 -25.76 -17.13 -2.77
CA GLU A 651 -26.26 -18.43 -2.32
C GLU A 651 -27.27 -19.05 -3.32
N ARG A 652 -28.07 -18.23 -4.00
CA ARG A 652 -29.09 -18.70 -4.97
C ARG A 652 -28.54 -18.96 -6.37
N TYR A 653 -27.66 -18.09 -6.86
CA TYR A 653 -27.23 -18.07 -8.26
C TYR A 653 -25.74 -18.38 -8.44
N GLY A 654 -25.00 -18.57 -7.36
CA GLY A 654 -23.55 -18.82 -7.37
C GLY A 654 -22.73 -17.57 -7.07
N GLU A 655 -21.43 -17.77 -6.80
CA GLU A 655 -20.56 -16.70 -6.27
C GLU A 655 -20.22 -15.58 -7.29
N ARG A 656 -20.39 -15.83 -8.59
CA ARG A 656 -20.13 -14.87 -9.67
C ARG A 656 -21.44 -14.20 -10.09
N ILE A 657 -21.63 -12.99 -9.61
CA ILE A 657 -22.76 -12.11 -9.94
C ILE A 657 -22.22 -10.78 -10.47
N GLU A 658 -22.48 -10.47 -11.72
CA GLU A 658 -22.12 -9.15 -12.32
C GLU A 658 -23.16 -8.08 -12.00
N ALA A 659 -24.44 -8.49 -11.91
CA ALA A 659 -25.57 -7.60 -11.71
C ALA A 659 -26.28 -7.86 -10.36
N PHE A 660 -25.71 -7.36 -9.25
CA PHE A 660 -26.42 -7.38 -7.96
C PHE A 660 -27.69 -6.53 -7.95
N ALA A 661 -27.77 -5.52 -8.83
CA ALA A 661 -28.96 -4.70 -9.04
C ALA A 661 -29.49 -4.91 -10.47
N PRO A 662 -30.22 -6.02 -10.73
CA PRO A 662 -30.70 -6.36 -12.08
C PRO A 662 -31.72 -5.35 -12.63
N ASP A 663 -32.43 -4.65 -11.76
CA ASP A 663 -33.42 -3.63 -12.14
C ASP A 663 -32.82 -2.22 -12.26
N ALA A 664 -31.57 -2.03 -11.83
CA ALA A 664 -30.88 -0.75 -11.98
C ALA A 664 -30.40 -0.57 -13.44
N PRO A 665 -30.46 0.68 -13.96
CA PRO A 665 -29.97 0.97 -15.31
C PRO A 665 -28.48 0.64 -15.43
N VAL A 666 -28.06 0.28 -16.64
CA VAL A 666 -26.63 0.11 -16.93
C VAL A 666 -25.92 1.44 -16.70
N ALA A 667 -24.72 1.39 -16.14
CA ALA A 667 -23.97 2.60 -15.83
C ALA A 667 -23.74 3.45 -17.09
N GLU A 668 -23.88 4.77 -16.96
CA GLU A 668 -23.53 5.69 -18.04
C GLU A 668 -22.03 5.54 -18.38
N ASN A 669 -21.74 5.55 -19.67
CA ASN A 669 -20.40 5.61 -20.22
C ASN A 669 -20.17 6.99 -20.87
N CYS A 670 -18.92 7.43 -20.89
CA CYS A 670 -18.55 8.60 -21.68
C CYS A 670 -18.61 8.25 -23.18
N PRO A 671 -19.26 9.05 -24.04
CA PRO A 671 -19.08 8.95 -25.48
C PRO A 671 -17.58 9.05 -25.81
N ILE A 672 -17.08 8.15 -26.65
CA ILE A 672 -15.64 8.05 -26.95
C ILE A 672 -15.11 9.35 -27.55
N GLU A 673 -15.94 10.05 -28.32
CA GLU A 673 -15.64 11.31 -29.00
C GLU A 673 -15.38 12.44 -28.00
N SER A 674 -15.98 12.34 -26.80
CA SER A 674 -15.88 13.32 -25.72
C SER A 674 -14.69 13.08 -24.77
N VAL A 675 -13.95 11.98 -24.93
CA VAL A 675 -12.77 11.71 -24.10
C VAL A 675 -11.71 12.77 -24.37
N ARG A 676 -11.18 13.39 -23.30
CA ARG A 676 -10.09 14.36 -23.44
C ARG A 676 -8.75 13.65 -23.43
N CYS A 677 -7.92 13.96 -24.41
CA CYS A 677 -6.60 13.40 -24.59
C CYS A 677 -5.53 14.47 -24.41
N LEU A 678 -4.41 14.09 -23.82
CA LEU A 678 -3.17 14.86 -23.81
C LEU A 678 -2.25 14.26 -24.88
N TYR A 679 -2.08 14.95 -26.01
CA TYR A 679 -1.27 14.51 -27.15
C TYR A 679 -0.30 15.60 -27.57
N LYS A 680 1.01 15.30 -27.57
CA LYS A 680 2.09 16.25 -27.87
C LYS A 680 1.91 17.59 -27.12
N MET A 681 1.63 17.52 -25.81
CA MET A 681 1.36 18.66 -24.92
C MET A 681 0.08 19.48 -25.22
N ASN A 682 -0.74 19.05 -26.19
CA ASN A 682 -2.03 19.67 -26.48
C ASN A 682 -3.17 18.87 -25.86
N ILE A 683 -4.16 19.60 -25.33
CA ILE A 683 -5.39 19.00 -24.80
C ILE A 683 -6.44 19.04 -25.90
N LEU A 684 -6.80 17.87 -26.44
CA LEU A 684 -7.74 17.71 -27.54
C LEU A 684 -8.83 16.72 -27.14
N SER A 685 -10.02 16.82 -27.73
CA SER A 685 -10.97 15.70 -27.66
C SER A 685 -10.50 14.59 -28.58
N TYR A 686 -10.88 13.35 -28.28
CA TYR A 686 -10.55 12.21 -29.12
C TYR A 686 -11.09 12.37 -30.55
N GLN A 687 -12.25 12.97 -30.72
CA GLN A 687 -12.82 13.30 -32.04
C GLN A 687 -11.88 14.17 -32.89
N ILE A 688 -11.26 15.18 -32.28
CA ILE A 688 -10.33 16.07 -32.98
C ILE A 688 -9.03 15.32 -33.29
N LEU A 689 -8.59 14.49 -32.35
CA LEU A 689 -7.37 13.69 -32.46
C LEU A 689 -7.44 12.74 -33.67
N LEU A 690 -8.57 12.05 -33.87
CA LEU A 690 -8.81 11.15 -35.00
C LEU A 690 -8.75 11.86 -36.38
N ASN A 691 -8.97 13.16 -36.43
CA ASN A 691 -8.92 13.94 -37.66
C ASN A 691 -7.51 14.47 -37.97
N LEU A 692 -6.53 14.28 -37.07
CA LEU A 692 -5.16 14.73 -37.31
C LEU A 692 -4.44 13.75 -38.25
N PRO A 693 -3.80 14.23 -39.33
CA PRO A 693 -3.18 13.36 -40.34
C PRO A 693 -2.02 12.50 -39.78
N ASP A 694 -1.32 13.03 -38.77
CA ASP A 694 -0.20 12.35 -38.13
C ASP A 694 -0.65 11.38 -37.02
N PHE A 695 -1.91 11.46 -36.58
CA PHE A 695 -2.41 10.61 -35.52
C PHE A 695 -2.90 9.29 -36.10
N LYS A 696 -2.21 8.21 -35.76
CA LYS A 696 -2.57 6.84 -36.15
C LYS A 696 -2.85 6.04 -34.89
N GLU A 697 -4.13 5.88 -34.56
CA GLU A 697 -4.55 4.96 -33.51
C GLU A 697 -4.56 3.53 -34.07
N THR A 698 -3.83 2.61 -33.45
CA THR A 698 -3.79 1.20 -33.85
C THR A 698 -4.75 0.31 -33.06
N GLU A 699 -5.30 0.81 -31.95
CA GLU A 699 -5.99 0.00 -30.95
C GLU A 699 -7.41 0.51 -30.65
N THR A 700 -8.35 -0.40 -30.45
CA THR A 700 -9.77 -0.14 -30.20
C THR A 700 -10.12 0.04 -28.71
N PHE A 701 -9.13 0.36 -27.86
CA PHE A 701 -9.33 0.36 -26.42
C PHE A 701 -10.16 1.54 -25.88
N MET A 702 -10.45 2.57 -26.68
CA MET A 702 -11.09 3.79 -26.19
C MET A 702 -12.47 3.51 -25.57
N GLU A 703 -13.23 2.58 -26.15
CA GLU A 703 -14.50 2.12 -25.60
C GLU A 703 -14.34 1.45 -24.23
N GLU A 704 -13.25 0.71 -24.05
CA GLU A 704 -12.92 0.01 -22.80
C GLU A 704 -12.54 1.02 -21.72
N TYR A 705 -11.65 1.96 -22.05
CA TYR A 705 -11.29 3.07 -21.17
C TYR A 705 -12.54 3.88 -20.76
N ALA A 706 -13.36 4.28 -21.72
CA ALA A 706 -14.57 5.05 -21.48
C ALA A 706 -15.61 4.30 -20.63
N ARG A 707 -15.65 2.96 -20.73
CA ARG A 707 -16.52 2.11 -19.90
C ARG A 707 -16.04 2.01 -18.45
N ILE A 708 -14.73 1.89 -18.24
CA ILE A 708 -14.14 1.76 -16.89
C ILE A 708 -14.21 3.09 -16.16
N VAL A 709 -13.70 4.13 -16.80
CA VAL A 709 -13.59 5.47 -16.23
C VAL A 709 -14.97 6.14 -16.19
N GLY A 710 -15.82 5.90 -17.20
CA GLY A 710 -17.16 6.46 -17.23
C GLY A 710 -17.15 7.96 -17.50
N PRO A 711 -18.16 8.71 -17.00
CA PRO A 711 -18.33 10.13 -17.29
C PRO A 711 -17.13 11.03 -16.97
N VAL A 712 -16.32 10.67 -15.97
CA VAL A 712 -15.13 11.44 -15.56
C VAL A 712 -14.02 11.45 -16.62
N ALA A 713 -14.11 10.60 -17.65
CA ALA A 713 -13.21 10.64 -18.82
C ALA A 713 -13.32 11.95 -19.63
N ARG A 714 -14.39 12.73 -19.43
CA ARG A 714 -14.54 14.08 -20.01
C ARG A 714 -13.71 15.14 -19.26
N GLU A 715 -13.31 14.85 -18.03
CA GLU A 715 -12.61 15.78 -17.13
C GLU A 715 -11.13 15.41 -16.98
N MET A 716 -10.82 14.13 -17.02
CA MET A 716 -9.47 13.59 -17.01
C MET A 716 -8.82 13.63 -18.39
N LEU A 717 -7.50 13.77 -18.42
CA LEU A 717 -6.70 13.72 -19.63
C LEU A 717 -6.10 12.32 -19.81
N LEU A 718 -6.46 11.67 -20.91
CA LEU A 718 -5.83 10.43 -21.35
C LEU A 718 -4.56 10.75 -22.14
N TYR A 719 -3.40 10.39 -21.61
CA TYR A 719 -2.13 10.53 -22.30
C TYR A 719 -2.09 9.64 -23.54
N ARG A 720 -1.85 10.25 -24.70
CA ARG A 720 -1.62 9.60 -26.00
C ARG A 720 -0.33 10.18 -26.59
N ASN A 721 0.52 9.34 -27.15
CA ASN A 721 1.78 9.75 -27.80
C ASN A 721 1.76 9.46 -29.29
#